data_AF-A0A3D4QEP0-F1
#
_entry.id   AF-A0A3D4QEP0-F1
#
_cell.length_a   1.000
_cell.length_b   1.000
_cell.length_c   1.000
_cell.angle_alpha   90.00
_cell.angle_beta   90.00
_cell.angle_gamma   90.00
#
_symmetry.space_group_name_H-M   'P 1'
#
loop_
_entity.id
_entity.type
_entity.pdbx_description
1 polymer ?
#
loop_
_entity_poly.entity_id
_entity_poly.type
_entity_poly.pdbx_seq_one_letter_code
_entity_poly.pdbx_strand_id
1 'polypeptide(L)'
;DVRLAVQDWRPMRERMARIIDDFRHTSGPAPLEEANEVREFLRWIHDNNFTFLGSRDYKISGTGPKTSVAVDKKSALGILRDLDMSVLTYAADSSKIPPEVRAFISDPGLIVVTKSNQRSTVHRPVHMDAIGIKSFDKDGKVVGLRIFVGLFTSAAYNRSPRDIPLLRRRLQQVLERAGLPPGSHDGKAMTNILETYPRDELFQISEEQLLETAMGILHLQDRQRVALFMRQDNFGRFVSCMIYVPRDRYTMNMRERMQDILCEALNGRVSNFSTTLGDAPLARVYLIIATEPGKLPAYYAKGLENKLTRAARTWADDLAEALTQAVGEKEGLRLTRRFQNAFGPGYTAQYSAEDAVTDIEVIEESLTAERIGLHLYRPEGAPGNQVRFKVYHPGTAVPLSDALPVFEHMGFRVIDENPHEVSCDDGNGGGVKTLMIHDFGLETRDGGDVDIPAIKDKFEDAFARVWRGEIESDGFNALVARGGLDWREVLILRAYCRCLRQMGIPYSQTYMEQTLAKHLGLANMIVQLFMVRMAISKQTTAERDKKAAALHAKMRDALEAVTSADEDRILTRFINLVDATLRTNFFQPAADGGDKPYVSFKFNSRLIDDLPKPRPLREIFVYSPRVEGVHLRFGFVARGGLRWSDRPEDFRTEILGLVKAQQVKNAVIVPVGSKGGFVVKRPPTDGGRDAFMAEGIECYKTLIRGLLDVTDNLKGTRVVPPKSVYRWDDDDPYLVVAADKGTATFSDIANGVSMDYGHWLGDAFASGGSVGYDHKGMGITAKG
;
A
#
# COMPACT_ATOMS: atom_id res chain seq x y z
N ASP A 1 36.22 -7.98 45.13
CA ASP A 1 36.25 -6.51 44.97
C ASP A 1 35.78 -5.72 46.18
N VAL A 2 34.52 -5.84 46.64
CA VAL A 2 33.99 -5.08 47.80
C VAL A 2 34.91 -5.16 49.02
N ARG A 3 35.32 -6.37 49.41
CA ARG A 3 36.24 -6.59 50.54
C ARG A 3 37.58 -5.87 50.37
N LEU A 4 38.16 -5.89 49.17
CA LEU A 4 39.44 -5.24 48.87
C LEU A 4 39.32 -3.71 48.94
N ALA A 5 38.26 -3.16 48.32
CA ALA A 5 37.99 -1.73 48.34
C ALA A 5 37.79 -1.20 49.77
N VAL A 6 37.02 -1.91 50.60
CA VAL A 6 36.75 -1.53 52.00
C VAL A 6 38.01 -1.63 52.88
N GLN A 7 38.76 -2.72 52.77
CA GLN A 7 39.97 -2.94 53.57
C GLN A 7 41.03 -1.84 53.34
N ASP A 8 41.20 -1.44 52.08
CA ASP A 8 42.20 -0.44 51.70
C ASP A 8 41.65 0.99 51.60
N TRP A 9 40.39 1.23 51.97
CA TRP A 9 39.77 2.55 51.88
C TRP A 9 40.54 3.61 52.69
N ARG A 10 40.90 3.30 53.95
CA ARG A 10 41.71 4.21 54.78
C ARG A 10 43.11 4.45 54.18
N PRO A 11 43.90 3.41 53.83
CA PRO A 11 45.16 3.59 53.11
C PRO A 11 45.08 4.44 51.84
N MET A 12 44.02 4.29 51.04
CA MET A 12 43.82 5.10 49.82
C MET A 12 43.54 6.57 50.16
N ARG A 13 42.75 6.85 51.20
CA ARG A 13 42.50 8.23 51.66
C ARG A 13 43.75 8.88 52.23
N GLU A 14 44.51 8.17 53.05
CA GLU A 14 45.80 8.65 53.58
C GLU A 14 46.81 8.91 52.45
N ARG A 15 46.78 8.10 51.39
CA ARG A 15 47.58 8.36 50.19
C ARG A 15 47.15 9.64 49.48
N MET A 16 45.84 9.88 49.33
CA MET A 16 45.33 11.12 48.75
C MET A 16 45.73 12.34 49.59
N ALA A 17 45.60 12.27 50.92
CA ALA A 17 46.01 13.32 51.84
C ALA A 17 47.50 13.69 51.70
N ARG A 18 48.39 12.68 51.60
CA ARG A 18 49.82 12.91 51.35
C ARG A 18 50.08 13.64 50.04
N ILE A 19 49.38 13.27 48.96
CA ILE A 19 49.52 13.95 47.67
C ILE A 19 49.08 15.42 47.78
N ILE A 20 47.97 15.69 48.46
CA ILE A 20 47.46 17.06 48.68
C ILE A 20 48.51 17.92 49.40
N ASP A 21 49.24 17.35 50.37
CA ASP A 21 50.32 18.04 51.07
C ASP A 21 51.60 18.17 50.21
N ASP A 22 51.98 17.15 49.43
CA ASP A 22 53.14 17.18 48.52
C ASP A 22 53.00 18.25 47.42
N PHE A 23 51.77 18.53 46.97
CA PHE A 23 51.48 19.62 46.02
C PHE A 23 51.80 21.02 46.58
N ARG A 24 52.05 21.18 47.89
CA ARG A 24 52.53 22.45 48.47
C ARG A 24 53.99 22.74 48.13
N HIS A 25 54.77 21.73 47.74
CA HIS A 25 56.22 21.82 47.58
C HIS A 25 56.72 21.42 46.19
N THR A 26 55.93 20.68 45.41
CA THR A 26 56.35 20.11 44.11
C THR A 26 55.18 20.10 43.12
N SER A 27 55.02 21.17 42.33
CA SER A 27 54.02 21.28 41.26
C SER A 27 54.61 21.09 39.86
N GLY A 28 55.87 20.66 39.73
CA GLY A 28 56.54 20.58 38.44
C GLY A 28 56.58 21.95 37.73
N PRO A 29 56.49 22.00 36.39
CA PRO A 29 56.53 23.25 35.61
C PRO A 29 55.18 24.00 35.54
N ALA A 30 54.11 23.48 36.15
CA ALA A 30 52.78 24.04 36.00
C ALA A 30 52.63 25.40 36.74
N PRO A 31 51.84 26.36 36.21
CA PRO A 31 51.54 27.62 36.88
C PRO A 31 50.92 27.39 38.27
N LEU A 32 51.26 28.26 39.24
CA LEU A 32 50.79 28.15 40.63
C LEU A 32 49.26 28.09 40.74
N GLU A 33 48.55 28.81 39.86
CA GLU A 33 47.08 28.81 39.80
C GLU A 33 46.51 27.45 39.39
N GLU A 34 47.13 26.76 38.41
CA GLU A 34 46.74 25.40 38.01
C GLU A 34 47.01 24.41 39.14
N ALA A 35 48.17 24.49 39.79
CA ALA A 35 48.52 23.64 40.92
C ALA A 35 47.55 23.81 42.10
N ASN A 36 47.15 25.06 42.40
CA ASN A 36 46.16 25.33 43.44
C ASN A 36 44.79 24.76 43.08
N GLU A 37 44.33 24.90 41.84
CA GLU A 37 43.04 24.36 41.39
C GLU A 37 43.01 22.82 41.46
N VAL A 38 44.09 22.17 41.03
CA VAL A 38 44.26 20.71 41.14
C VAL A 38 44.24 20.28 42.61
N ARG A 39 44.93 21.01 43.50
CA ARG A 39 44.92 20.72 44.94
C ARG A 39 43.52 20.84 45.54
N GLU A 40 42.76 21.87 45.18
CA GLU A 40 41.37 22.03 45.62
C GLU A 40 40.48 20.88 45.10
N PHE A 41 40.70 20.41 43.87
CA PHE A 41 40.00 19.24 43.35
C PHE A 41 40.33 17.96 44.11
N LEU A 42 41.61 17.72 44.42
CA LEU A 42 42.01 16.55 45.20
C LEU A 42 41.44 16.59 46.63
N ARG A 43 41.38 17.77 47.26
CA ARG A 43 40.67 17.97 48.54
C ARG A 43 39.19 17.66 48.41
N TRP A 44 38.54 18.18 47.38
CA TRP A 44 37.14 17.92 47.11
C TRP A 44 36.86 16.42 46.94
N ILE A 45 37.69 15.68 46.20
CA ILE A 45 37.63 14.22 46.08
C ILE A 45 37.80 13.55 47.46
N HIS A 46 38.81 13.95 48.23
CA HIS A 46 39.11 13.42 49.56
C HIS A 46 37.95 13.63 50.56
N ASP A 47 37.19 14.71 50.40
CA ASP A 47 36.08 15.12 51.25
C ASP A 47 34.74 14.49 50.82
N ASN A 48 34.75 13.18 50.58
CA ASN A 48 33.59 12.33 50.28
C ASN A 48 32.86 12.62 48.96
N ASN A 49 33.46 13.34 48.02
CA ASN A 49 32.89 13.48 46.66
C ASN A 49 33.30 12.35 45.71
N PHE A 50 34.16 11.44 46.18
CA PHE A 50 34.62 10.27 45.43
C PHE A 50 34.71 9.02 46.31
N THR A 51 34.15 7.91 45.81
CA THR A 51 34.30 6.60 46.43
C THR A 51 35.54 5.92 45.87
N PHE A 52 36.60 5.82 46.68
CA PHE A 52 37.84 5.13 46.32
C PHE A 52 37.64 3.61 46.25
N LEU A 53 37.96 3.01 45.10
CA LEU A 53 37.90 1.55 44.91
C LEU A 53 39.29 0.93 44.76
N GLY A 54 40.24 1.65 44.17
CA GLY A 54 41.62 1.19 44.04
C GLY A 54 42.61 2.31 43.75
N SER A 55 43.90 2.08 44.03
CA SER A 55 44.99 3.01 43.72
C SER A 55 46.24 2.26 43.30
N ARG A 56 46.98 2.78 42.32
CA ARG A 56 48.22 2.16 41.82
C ARG A 56 49.15 3.19 41.19
N ASP A 57 50.44 3.03 41.44
CA ASP A 57 51.50 3.89 40.89
C ASP A 57 52.15 3.22 39.67
N TYR A 58 52.48 4.05 38.70
CA TYR A 58 53.17 3.69 37.48
C TYR A 58 54.43 4.53 37.35
N LYS A 59 55.55 3.89 37.02
CA LYS A 59 56.82 4.56 36.69
C LYS A 59 56.90 4.76 35.19
N ILE A 60 57.22 5.97 34.77
CA ILE A 60 57.35 6.34 33.36
C ILE A 60 58.82 6.61 33.06
N SER A 61 59.33 6.02 31.99
CA SER A 61 60.70 6.23 31.52
C SER A 61 60.75 6.33 30.00
N GLY A 62 61.83 6.93 29.48
CA GLY A 62 61.99 7.19 28.03
C GLY A 62 61.31 8.48 27.56
N THR A 63 61.28 8.69 26.24
CA THR A 63 60.56 9.78 25.55
C THR A 63 60.06 9.29 24.19
N GLY A 64 58.94 9.86 23.73
CA GLY A 64 58.40 9.60 22.40
C GLY A 64 58.19 8.10 22.13
N PRO A 65 58.72 7.54 21.03
CA PRO A 65 58.57 6.12 20.70
C PRO A 65 59.18 5.14 21.72
N LYS A 66 60.11 5.60 22.56
CA LYS A 66 60.81 4.80 23.58
C LYS A 66 60.16 4.91 24.97
N THR A 67 58.98 5.52 25.07
CA THR A 67 58.25 5.65 26.35
C THR A 67 57.82 4.28 26.85
N SER A 68 58.18 3.95 28.09
CA SER A 68 57.75 2.73 28.77
C SER A 68 57.03 3.08 30.07
N VAL A 69 56.02 2.28 30.41
CA VAL A 69 55.19 2.45 31.61
C VAL A 69 55.26 1.15 32.40
N ALA A 70 55.79 1.20 33.62
CA ALA A 70 55.96 0.03 34.48
C ALA A 70 55.10 0.17 35.74
N VAL A 71 54.35 -0.88 36.09
CA VAL A 71 53.54 -0.92 37.32
C VAL A 71 54.43 -1.07 38.54
N ASP A 72 54.27 -0.21 39.54
CA ASP A 72 54.84 -0.46 40.88
C ASP A 72 53.93 -1.41 41.66
N LYS A 73 54.25 -2.71 41.62
CA LYS A 73 53.42 -3.77 42.23
C LYS A 73 53.19 -3.58 43.73
N LYS A 74 54.14 -2.98 44.46
CA LYS A 74 54.04 -2.75 45.91
C LYS A 74 53.12 -1.58 46.25
N SER A 75 52.83 -0.73 45.27
CA SER A 75 51.97 0.44 45.41
C SER A 75 50.47 0.11 45.33
N ALA A 76 50.10 -1.10 44.94
CA ALA A 76 48.72 -1.44 44.60
C ALA A 76 47.81 -1.56 45.84
N LEU A 77 46.67 -0.86 45.81
CA LEU A 77 45.66 -0.83 46.86
C LEU A 77 44.26 -1.08 46.26
N GLY A 78 43.37 -1.63 47.08
CA GLY A 78 41.98 -1.91 46.74
C GLY A 78 41.85 -2.91 45.60
N ILE A 79 40.91 -2.67 44.68
CA ILE A 79 40.67 -3.55 43.53
C ILE A 79 41.88 -3.63 42.59
N LEU A 80 42.78 -2.65 42.61
CA LEU A 80 43.99 -2.63 41.77
C LEU A 80 45.14 -3.48 42.32
N ARG A 81 44.95 -4.16 43.46
CA ARG A 81 45.85 -5.24 43.92
C ARG A 81 45.91 -6.39 42.91
N ASP A 82 44.83 -6.61 42.18
CA ASP A 82 44.83 -7.48 41.03
C ASP A 82 45.63 -6.83 39.89
N LEU A 83 46.75 -7.47 39.53
CA LEU A 83 47.64 -6.98 38.49
C LEU A 83 47.06 -7.19 37.09
N ASP A 84 46.10 -8.12 36.94
CA ASP A 84 45.40 -8.36 35.67
C ASP A 84 44.32 -7.30 35.43
N MET A 85 43.85 -6.62 36.49
CA MET A 85 42.96 -5.47 36.39
C MET A 85 43.73 -4.26 35.83
N SER A 86 43.69 -4.12 34.51
CA SER A 86 44.40 -3.04 33.81
C SER A 86 43.53 -1.80 33.60
N VAL A 87 43.91 -0.69 34.25
CA VAL A 87 43.30 0.64 34.04
C VAL A 87 43.94 1.35 32.84
N LEU A 88 45.22 1.06 32.60
CA LEU A 88 45.98 1.43 31.41
C LEU A 88 46.39 0.14 30.70
N THR A 89 45.58 -0.30 29.73
CA THR A 89 45.67 -1.60 29.05
C THR A 89 47.07 -1.90 28.47
N TYR A 90 47.89 -0.88 28.24
CA TYR A 90 49.19 -0.97 27.57
C TYR A 90 50.42 -1.05 28.52
N ALA A 91 50.22 -1.13 29.83
CA ALA A 91 51.32 -1.16 30.82
C ALA A 91 52.14 -2.47 30.85
N ALA A 92 51.70 -3.52 30.14
CA ALA A 92 52.40 -4.80 30.06
C ALA A 92 53.39 -4.89 28.88
N ASP A 93 53.26 -4.04 27.86
CA ASP A 93 54.08 -4.09 26.64
C ASP A 93 54.29 -2.69 26.06
N SER A 94 55.50 -2.14 26.23
CA SER A 94 55.87 -0.80 25.75
C SER A 94 55.73 -0.62 24.23
N SER A 95 55.76 -1.71 23.45
CA SER A 95 55.59 -1.69 21.99
C SER A 95 54.15 -1.47 21.55
N LYS A 96 53.18 -1.68 22.44
CA LYS A 96 51.73 -1.60 22.16
C LYS A 96 51.06 -0.32 22.65
N ILE A 97 51.80 0.64 23.19
CA ILE A 97 51.24 1.93 23.66
C ILE A 97 50.83 2.76 22.43
N PRO A 98 49.54 3.06 22.21
CA PRO A 98 49.09 3.90 21.10
C PRO A 98 49.70 5.31 21.15
N PRO A 99 49.90 5.98 20.00
CA PRO A 99 50.41 7.34 19.93
C PRO A 99 49.67 8.33 20.84
N GLU A 100 48.35 8.18 20.97
CA GLU A 100 47.46 9.02 21.77
C GLU A 100 47.77 8.87 23.27
N VAL A 101 48.06 7.65 23.72
CA VAL A 101 48.46 7.38 25.12
C VAL A 101 49.85 7.94 25.41
N ARG A 102 50.77 7.91 24.43
CA ARG A 102 52.09 8.53 24.56
C ARG A 102 52.01 10.05 24.63
N ALA A 103 51.18 10.66 23.79
CA ALA A 103 50.90 12.09 23.82
C ALA A 103 50.30 12.49 25.17
N PHE A 104 49.34 11.70 25.67
CA PHE A 104 48.72 11.89 26.97
C PHE A 104 49.71 11.78 28.16
N ILE A 105 50.64 10.82 28.11
CA ILE A 105 51.70 10.68 29.12
C ILE A 105 52.68 11.87 29.06
N SER A 106 52.97 12.35 27.84
CA SER A 106 53.95 13.42 27.61
C SER A 106 53.38 14.82 27.83
N ASP A 107 52.05 14.96 27.90
CA ASP A 107 51.36 16.19 28.23
C ASP A 107 51.77 16.69 29.64
N PRO A 108 52.11 17.99 29.82
CA PRO A 108 52.58 18.51 31.10
C PRO A 108 51.45 18.72 32.14
N GLY A 109 50.18 18.50 31.80
CA GLY A 109 49.06 18.70 32.72
C GLY A 109 49.15 17.87 33.99
N LEU A 110 48.85 18.49 35.15
CA LEU A 110 49.05 17.88 36.47
C LEU A 110 48.11 16.70 36.78
N ILE A 111 46.89 16.76 36.23
CA ILE A 111 45.83 15.80 36.52
C ILE A 111 45.01 15.49 35.28
N VAL A 112 44.49 14.26 35.23
CA VAL A 112 43.47 13.82 34.27
C VAL A 112 42.33 13.14 35.00
N VAL A 113 41.12 13.35 34.50
CA VAL A 113 39.94 12.58 34.88
C VAL A 113 39.38 11.92 33.62
N THR A 114 39.27 10.60 33.61
CA THR A 114 38.72 9.83 32.48
C THR A 114 37.88 8.66 32.99
N LYS A 115 37.12 7.99 32.11
CA LYS A 115 36.48 6.72 32.45
C LYS A 115 37.46 5.55 32.27
N SER A 116 37.33 4.51 33.08
CA SER A 116 38.03 3.24 32.93
C SER A 116 37.30 2.34 31.93
N ASN A 117 38.01 1.39 31.31
CA ASN A 117 37.41 0.30 30.52
C ASN A 117 36.65 -0.72 31.38
N GLN A 118 36.87 -0.70 32.68
CA GLN A 118 36.28 -1.65 33.61
C GLN A 118 35.05 -1.05 34.28
N ARG A 119 33.98 -1.85 34.37
CA ARG A 119 32.78 -1.50 35.12
C ARG A 119 32.99 -1.84 36.60
N SER A 120 32.49 -0.98 37.47
CA SER A 120 32.51 -1.23 38.90
C SER A 120 31.61 -2.41 39.24
N THR A 121 32.13 -3.37 39.99
CA THR A 121 31.35 -4.41 40.68
C THR A 121 30.91 -3.97 42.08
N VAL A 122 31.35 -2.78 42.51
CA VAL A 122 31.11 -2.21 43.84
C VAL A 122 30.15 -1.01 43.72
N HIS A 123 29.16 -0.89 44.62
CA HIS A 123 28.07 0.10 44.61
C HIS A 123 27.11 0.03 43.41
N ARG A 124 27.58 0.27 42.17
CA ARG A 124 26.73 0.28 40.97
C ARG A 124 27.51 -0.14 39.71
N PRO A 125 26.88 -0.86 38.75
CA PRO A 125 27.54 -1.40 37.56
C PRO A 125 27.76 -0.34 36.46
N VAL A 126 28.54 0.70 36.73
CA VAL A 126 28.90 1.75 35.75
C VAL A 126 30.39 1.73 35.47
N HIS A 127 30.84 2.33 34.36
CA HIS A 127 32.26 2.53 34.11
C HIS A 127 32.89 3.34 35.25
N MET A 128 33.98 2.82 35.80
CA MET A 128 34.68 3.51 36.89
C MET A 128 35.31 4.82 36.39
N ASP A 129 35.41 5.79 37.28
CA ASP A 129 36.20 7.00 37.08
C ASP A 129 37.65 6.71 37.42
N ALA A 130 38.57 7.19 36.59
CA ALA A 130 40.02 7.09 36.78
C ALA A 130 40.62 8.49 36.85
N ILE A 131 41.24 8.79 37.99
CA ILE A 131 41.93 10.04 38.26
C ILE A 131 43.43 9.76 38.23
N GLY A 132 44.13 10.29 37.23
CA GLY A 132 45.57 10.16 37.08
C GLY A 132 46.28 11.44 37.52
N ILE A 133 47.24 11.31 38.42
CA ILE A 133 48.04 12.42 38.96
C ILE A 133 49.48 12.21 38.51
N LYS A 134 50.04 13.16 37.77
CA LYS A 134 51.40 13.06 37.23
C LYS A 134 52.43 13.48 38.28
N SER A 135 53.60 12.85 38.23
CA SER A 135 54.77 13.20 39.04
C SER A 135 55.92 13.58 38.12
N PHE A 136 56.64 14.64 38.48
CA PHE A 136 57.66 15.25 37.64
C PHE A 136 59.05 15.13 38.27
N ASP A 137 60.08 15.08 37.44
CA ASP A 137 61.46 15.27 37.88
C ASP A 137 61.82 16.76 37.98
N LYS A 138 63.08 17.05 38.32
CA LYS A 138 63.60 18.42 38.49
C LYS A 138 63.60 19.23 37.19
N ASP A 139 63.59 18.57 36.04
CA ASP A 139 63.57 19.19 34.72
C ASP A 139 62.12 19.37 34.19
N GLY A 140 61.12 19.07 35.02
CA GLY A 140 59.71 19.21 34.69
C GLY A 140 59.18 18.11 33.78
N LYS A 141 59.89 16.98 33.65
CA LYS A 141 59.46 15.85 32.83
C LYS A 141 58.68 14.83 33.65
N VAL A 142 57.63 14.26 33.05
CA VAL A 142 56.78 13.23 33.70
C VAL A 142 57.58 11.94 33.93
N VAL A 143 57.75 11.55 35.19
CA VAL A 143 58.47 10.32 35.62
C VAL A 143 57.57 9.32 36.32
N GLY A 144 56.34 9.70 36.65
CA GLY A 144 55.39 8.81 37.29
C GLY A 144 53.95 9.24 37.06
N LEU A 145 53.05 8.26 37.21
CA LEU A 145 51.61 8.46 37.14
C LEU A 145 50.96 7.64 38.26
N ARG A 146 50.27 8.31 39.16
CA ARG A 146 49.47 7.67 40.20
C ARG A 146 48.01 7.70 39.80
N ILE A 147 47.39 6.53 39.76
CA ILE A 147 45.98 6.39 39.35
C ILE A 147 45.14 6.01 40.57
N PHE A 148 44.04 6.72 40.77
CA PHE A 148 42.93 6.30 41.61
C PHE A 148 41.76 5.90 40.73
N VAL A 149 41.15 4.75 41.01
CA VAL A 149 39.89 4.32 40.39
C VAL A 149 38.78 4.31 41.41
N GLY A 150 37.59 4.70 40.98
CA GLY A 150 36.46 4.83 41.86
C GLY A 150 35.20 5.29 41.17
N LEU A 151 34.29 5.87 41.94
CA LEU A 151 33.02 6.41 41.46
C LEU A 151 32.80 7.78 42.10
N PHE A 152 32.47 8.80 41.30
CA PHE A 152 31.93 10.03 41.88
C PHE A 152 30.63 9.75 42.65
N THR A 153 30.48 10.38 43.81
CA THR A 153 29.29 10.20 44.67
C THR A 153 28.09 10.98 44.14
N SER A 154 26.88 10.73 44.67
CA SER A 154 25.69 11.50 44.28
C SER A 154 25.84 13.01 44.49
N ALA A 155 26.64 13.44 45.48
CA ALA A 155 26.95 14.84 45.72
C ALA A 155 27.62 15.53 44.52
N ALA A 156 28.47 14.80 43.77
CA ALA A 156 29.11 15.31 42.58
C ALA A 156 28.12 15.57 41.42
N TYR A 157 27.07 14.75 41.31
CA TYR A 157 26.08 14.86 40.25
C TYR A 157 24.98 15.89 40.56
N ASN A 158 24.71 16.13 41.84
CA ASN A 158 23.62 17.02 42.29
C ASN A 158 24.06 18.44 42.64
N ARG A 159 25.36 18.74 42.64
CA ARG A 159 25.89 20.10 42.81
C ARG A 159 26.03 20.82 41.48
N SER A 160 26.13 22.15 41.55
CA SER A 160 26.50 22.94 40.39
C SER A 160 27.94 22.59 39.98
N PRO A 161 28.22 22.36 38.68
CA PRO A 161 29.59 22.22 38.18
C PRO A 161 30.45 23.46 38.45
N ARG A 162 29.82 24.61 38.74
CA ARG A 162 30.51 25.86 39.13
C ARG A 162 31.11 25.81 40.53
N ASP A 163 30.69 24.85 41.37
CA ASP A 163 31.25 24.64 42.70
C ASP A 163 32.32 23.53 42.72
N ILE A 164 32.50 22.83 41.61
CA ILE A 164 33.43 21.71 41.50
C ILE A 164 34.75 22.23 40.93
N PRO A 165 35.88 22.11 41.67
CA PRO A 165 37.19 22.52 41.15
C PRO A 165 37.53 21.79 39.84
N LEU A 166 38.36 22.41 39.00
CA LEU A 166 38.57 22.09 37.58
C LEU A 166 37.38 22.44 36.69
N LEU A 167 36.17 21.98 37.03
CA LEU A 167 34.97 22.26 36.22
C LEU A 167 34.60 23.74 36.27
N ARG A 168 34.63 24.36 37.45
CA ARG A 168 34.31 25.78 37.63
C ARG A 168 35.17 26.70 36.76
N ARG A 169 36.48 26.41 36.68
CA ARG A 169 37.44 27.16 35.87
C ARG A 169 37.17 26.95 34.39
N ARG A 170 36.98 25.69 33.97
CA ARG A 170 36.61 25.34 32.59
C ARG A 170 35.34 26.04 32.14
N LEU A 171 34.30 26.04 32.98
CA LEU A 171 33.03 26.72 32.70
C LEU A 171 33.22 28.23 32.61
N GLN A 172 33.98 28.83 33.52
CA GLN A 172 34.28 30.26 33.49
C GLN A 172 35.00 30.65 32.20
N GLN A 173 36.03 29.91 31.79
CA GLN A 173 36.77 30.16 30.55
C GLN A 173 35.86 30.02 29.31
N VAL A 174 34.96 29.04 29.29
CA VAL A 174 33.99 28.89 28.20
C VAL A 174 33.01 30.08 28.16
N LEU A 175 32.52 30.54 29.31
CA LEU A 175 31.63 31.71 29.39
C LEU A 175 32.33 33.00 28.94
N GLU A 176 33.58 33.20 29.36
CA GLU A 176 34.40 34.36 28.93
C GLU A 176 34.67 34.32 27.42
N ARG A 177 35.04 33.16 26.88
CA ARG A 177 35.30 32.97 25.45
C ARG A 177 34.04 33.04 24.59
N ALA A 178 32.88 32.70 25.13
CA ALA A 178 31.60 32.85 24.43
C ALA A 178 31.26 34.33 24.15
N GLY A 179 31.82 35.26 24.93
CA GLY A 179 31.64 36.71 24.70
C GLY A 179 30.20 37.21 24.90
N LEU A 180 29.34 36.42 25.53
CA LEU A 180 27.93 36.75 25.76
C LEU A 180 27.79 37.58 27.05
N PRO A 181 27.06 38.71 27.05
CA PRO A 181 26.83 39.49 28.27
C PRO A 181 26.09 38.64 29.33
N PRO A 182 26.57 38.53 30.58
CA PRO A 182 26.00 37.63 31.60
C PRO A 182 24.51 37.84 31.91
N GLY A 183 24.02 39.08 31.76
CA GLY A 183 22.62 39.44 31.98
C GLY A 183 21.70 39.24 30.76
N SER A 184 22.26 38.98 29.57
CA SER A 184 21.50 38.78 28.34
C SER A 184 20.72 37.47 28.37
N HIS A 185 19.71 37.36 27.49
CA HIS A 185 18.96 36.12 27.29
C HIS A 185 19.91 34.96 26.96
N ASP A 186 20.79 35.16 25.98
CA ASP A 186 21.74 34.15 25.52
C ASP A 186 22.81 33.81 26.56
N GLY A 187 23.25 34.80 27.35
CA GLY A 187 24.17 34.57 28.48
C GLY A 187 23.56 33.69 29.57
N LYS A 188 22.27 33.90 29.91
CA LYS A 188 21.53 33.05 30.85
C LYS A 188 21.31 31.64 30.29
N ALA A 189 20.95 31.54 29.00
CA ALA A 189 20.77 30.27 28.32
C ALA A 189 22.07 29.46 28.27
N MET A 190 23.19 30.08 27.89
CA MET A 190 24.53 29.48 27.90
C MET A 190 24.90 28.95 29.29
N THR A 191 24.65 29.76 30.33
CA THR A 191 24.88 29.33 31.72
C THR A 191 24.06 28.08 32.06
N ASN A 192 22.79 28.03 31.68
CA ASN A 192 21.92 26.87 31.91
C ASN A 192 22.34 25.63 31.12
N ILE A 193 22.82 25.81 29.88
CA ILE A 193 23.36 24.72 29.04
C ILE A 193 24.57 24.07 29.74
N LEU A 194 25.51 24.88 30.23
CA LEU A 194 26.68 24.40 30.96
C LEU A 194 26.32 23.79 32.32
N GLU A 195 25.34 24.37 33.02
CA GLU A 195 24.85 23.88 34.32
C GLU A 195 24.20 22.49 34.22
N THR A 196 23.50 22.21 33.11
CA THR A 196 22.78 20.94 32.86
C THR A 196 23.57 19.96 31.99
N TYR A 197 24.80 20.30 31.59
CA TYR A 197 25.66 19.43 30.81
C TYR A 197 26.04 18.17 31.64
N PRO A 198 26.15 16.98 31.01
CA PRO A 198 26.54 15.76 31.74
C PRO A 198 27.89 15.95 32.44
N ARG A 199 27.91 15.73 33.77
CA ARG A 199 29.12 15.95 34.60
C ARG A 199 30.30 15.10 34.13
N ASP A 200 30.03 13.85 33.79
CA ASP A 200 31.03 12.92 33.27
C ASP A 200 31.67 13.42 31.97
N GLU A 201 30.92 14.13 31.12
CA GLU A 201 31.45 14.73 29.91
C GLU A 201 32.23 16.01 30.20
N LEU A 202 31.76 16.85 31.14
CA LEU A 202 32.45 18.08 31.53
C LEU A 202 33.89 17.83 32.00
N PHE A 203 34.17 16.69 32.65
CA PHE A 203 35.53 16.33 33.06
C PHE A 203 36.45 15.97 31.89
N GLN A 204 35.90 15.45 30.79
CA GLN A 204 36.67 14.85 29.69
C GLN A 204 36.74 15.71 28.43
N ILE A 205 35.75 16.57 28.20
CA ILE A 205 35.69 17.46 27.04
C ILE A 205 36.71 18.61 27.16
N SER A 206 37.34 18.99 26.05
CA SER A 206 38.21 20.17 26.00
C SER A 206 37.40 21.45 26.08
N GLU A 207 38.01 22.55 26.51
CA GLU A 207 37.36 23.87 26.54
C GLU A 207 36.87 24.32 25.16
N GLU A 208 37.66 24.05 24.11
CA GLU A 208 37.31 24.40 22.73
C GLU A 208 36.08 23.63 22.24
N GLN A 209 36.08 22.30 22.41
CA GLN A 209 34.96 21.47 21.97
C GLN A 209 33.70 21.71 22.82
N LEU A 210 33.87 22.04 24.10
CA LEU A 210 32.75 22.42 24.98
C LEU A 210 32.13 23.74 24.54
N LEU A 211 32.95 24.75 24.19
CA LEU A 211 32.47 26.01 23.65
C LEU A 211 31.71 25.80 22.34
N GLU A 212 32.28 25.05 21.39
CA GLU A 212 31.63 24.74 20.11
C GLU A 212 30.29 24.04 20.32
N THR A 213 30.26 23.02 21.17
CA THR A 213 29.04 22.26 21.47
C THR A 213 28.00 23.13 22.18
N ALA A 214 28.41 23.92 23.18
CA ALA A 214 27.49 24.76 23.94
C ALA A 214 26.89 25.89 23.07
N MET A 215 27.69 26.50 22.18
CA MET A 215 27.20 27.45 21.17
C MET A 215 26.25 26.77 20.18
N GLY A 216 26.57 25.56 19.74
CA GLY A 216 25.70 24.76 18.89
C GLY A 216 24.34 24.50 19.55
N ILE A 217 24.32 24.14 20.83
CA ILE A 217 23.09 23.93 21.62
C ILE A 217 22.31 25.23 21.78
N LEU A 218 23.00 26.35 22.01
CA LEU A 218 22.37 27.67 22.12
C LEU A 218 21.61 28.03 20.83
N HIS A 219 22.22 27.86 19.67
CA HIS A 219 21.58 28.12 18.37
C HIS A 219 20.36 27.21 18.07
N LEU A 220 20.25 26.06 18.74
CA LEU A 220 19.09 25.17 18.60
C LEU A 220 17.85 25.69 19.34
N GLN A 221 18.01 26.60 20.30
CA GLN A 221 16.86 27.23 20.95
C GLN A 221 16.07 28.10 19.97
N ASP A 222 16.75 28.76 19.03
CA ASP A 222 16.12 29.56 17.98
C ASP A 222 15.56 28.70 16.83
N ARG A 223 16.20 27.56 16.55
CA ARG A 223 15.82 26.65 15.46
C ARG A 223 15.72 25.22 15.97
N GLN A 224 14.49 24.83 16.31
CA GLN A 224 14.18 23.48 16.78
C GLN A 224 14.39 22.46 15.65
N ARG A 225 15.51 21.76 15.67
CA ARG A 225 15.85 20.70 14.71
C ARG A 225 16.62 19.57 15.38
N VAL A 226 16.72 18.44 14.69
CA VAL A 226 17.63 17.37 15.10
C VAL A 226 19.08 17.87 14.97
N ALA A 227 19.88 17.61 15.98
CA ALA A 227 21.31 17.89 15.97
C ALA A 227 22.10 16.83 16.73
N LEU A 228 23.32 16.56 16.26
CA LEU A 228 24.20 15.55 16.81
C LEU A 228 25.56 16.16 17.17
N PHE A 229 25.93 16.10 18.45
CA PHE A 229 27.27 16.46 18.92
C PHE A 229 28.00 15.20 19.35
N MET A 230 29.21 14.99 18.83
CA MET A 230 29.99 13.78 19.07
C MET A 230 31.34 14.12 19.69
N ARG A 231 31.77 13.31 20.64
CA ARG A 231 33.12 13.35 21.20
C ARG A 231 33.71 11.95 21.28
N GLN A 232 34.83 11.75 20.60
CA GLN A 232 35.61 10.54 20.72
C GLN A 232 36.46 10.58 21.99
N ASP A 233 36.48 9.49 22.74
CA ASP A 233 37.42 9.31 23.85
C ASP A 233 38.87 9.24 23.35
N ASN A 234 39.81 9.83 24.09
CA ASN A 234 41.23 9.93 23.71
C ASN A 234 41.91 8.56 23.49
N PHE A 235 41.33 7.48 24.02
CA PHE A 235 41.85 6.12 23.86
C PHE A 235 41.02 5.28 22.87
N GLY A 236 40.06 5.89 22.17
CA GLY A 236 39.19 5.22 21.19
C GLY A 236 38.25 4.16 21.77
N ARG A 237 37.98 4.22 23.09
CA ARG A 237 37.18 3.20 23.82
C ARG A 237 35.68 3.39 23.66
N PHE A 238 35.25 4.62 23.44
CA PHE A 238 33.87 4.96 23.20
C PHE A 238 33.74 6.29 22.48
N VAL A 239 32.55 6.54 21.95
CA VAL A 239 32.13 7.83 21.43
C VAL A 239 30.88 8.28 22.19
N SER A 240 30.98 9.47 22.78
CA SER A 240 29.87 10.19 23.39
C SER A 240 29.07 10.87 22.28
N CYS A 241 27.76 10.59 22.23
CA CYS A 241 26.83 11.14 21.23
C CYS A 241 25.68 11.85 21.95
N MET A 242 25.56 13.15 21.77
CA MET A 242 24.50 13.98 22.33
C MET A 242 23.55 14.40 21.20
N ILE A 243 22.33 13.86 21.23
CA ILE A 243 21.30 14.10 20.22
C ILE A 243 20.25 15.02 20.82
N TYR A 244 19.93 16.11 20.12
CA TYR A 244 18.78 16.96 20.43
C TYR A 244 17.69 16.70 19.41
N VAL A 245 16.45 16.56 19.87
CA VAL A 245 15.27 16.32 19.03
C VAL A 245 14.11 17.18 19.53
N PRO A 246 13.27 17.77 18.65
CA PRO A 246 12.03 18.41 19.07
C PRO A 246 11.22 17.52 20.01
N ARG A 247 10.79 18.09 21.15
CA ARG A 247 10.17 17.34 22.26
C ARG A 247 8.88 16.63 21.84
N ASP A 248 8.12 17.26 20.96
CA ASP A 248 6.88 16.74 20.35
C ASP A 248 7.11 15.55 19.41
N ARG A 249 8.30 15.44 18.81
CA ARG A 249 8.68 14.33 17.91
C ARG A 249 9.33 13.15 18.64
N TYR A 250 9.70 13.31 19.92
CA TYR A 250 10.43 12.27 20.64
C TYR A 250 9.55 11.06 20.98
N THR A 251 9.94 9.88 20.49
CA THR A 251 9.35 8.58 20.86
C THR A 251 10.42 7.56 21.24
N MET A 252 10.02 6.50 21.95
CA MET A 252 10.92 5.40 22.33
C MET A 252 11.48 4.66 21.10
N ASN A 253 10.64 4.43 20.09
CA ASN A 253 11.03 3.78 18.82
C ASN A 253 12.03 4.66 18.04
N MET A 254 11.79 5.98 17.99
CA MET A 254 12.75 6.91 17.37
C MET A 254 14.13 6.84 18.06
N ARG A 255 14.17 6.79 19.41
CA ARG A 255 15.43 6.61 20.15
C ARG A 255 16.15 5.32 19.75
N GLU A 256 15.43 4.21 19.60
CA GLU A 256 16.00 2.91 19.19
C GLU A 256 16.59 2.98 17.79
N ARG A 257 15.85 3.52 16.82
CA ARG A 257 16.36 3.73 15.46
C ARG A 257 17.61 4.61 15.44
N MET A 258 17.64 5.68 16.24
CA MET A 258 18.81 6.55 16.38
C MET A 258 20.01 5.81 16.99
N GLN A 259 19.78 4.90 17.95
CA GLN A 259 20.83 4.06 18.52
C GLN A 259 21.41 3.11 17.49
N ASP A 260 20.56 2.44 16.71
CA ASP A 260 21.00 1.48 15.69
C ASP A 260 21.85 2.16 14.61
N ILE A 261 21.41 3.34 14.12
CA ILE A 261 22.16 4.15 13.15
C ILE A 261 23.58 4.48 13.66
N LEU A 262 23.70 4.87 14.93
CA LEU A 262 24.99 5.23 15.53
C LEU A 262 25.86 4.00 15.85
N CYS A 263 25.26 2.90 16.31
CA CYS A 263 25.98 1.64 16.54
C CYS A 263 26.56 1.08 15.25
N GLU A 264 25.77 1.06 14.16
CA GLU A 264 26.22 0.61 12.84
C GLU A 264 27.35 1.50 12.32
N ALA A 265 27.16 2.83 12.35
CA ALA A 265 28.15 3.78 11.84
C ALA A 265 29.49 3.74 12.58
N LEU A 266 29.47 3.48 13.89
CA LEU A 266 30.66 3.48 14.74
C LEU A 266 31.22 2.06 14.96
N ASN A 267 30.61 1.04 14.35
CA ASN A 267 30.93 -0.37 14.60
C ASN A 267 31.02 -0.69 16.10
N GLY A 268 30.00 -0.25 16.84
CA GLY A 268 29.99 -0.22 18.30
C GLY A 268 28.70 -0.73 18.91
N ARG A 269 28.61 -0.65 20.24
CA ARG A 269 27.42 -1.03 21.01
C ARG A 269 27.06 0.02 22.04
N VAL A 270 25.77 0.22 22.31
CA VAL A 270 25.33 1.11 23.39
C VAL A 270 25.84 0.60 24.73
N SER A 271 26.72 1.36 25.38
CA SER A 271 27.17 1.06 26.74
C SER A 271 26.26 1.67 27.79
N ASN A 272 25.75 2.87 27.54
CA ASN A 272 24.91 3.61 28.46
C ASN A 272 24.07 4.61 27.66
N PHE A 273 22.90 4.94 28.20
CA PHE A 273 22.09 6.04 27.67
C PHE A 273 21.38 6.78 28.79
N SER A 274 21.07 8.03 28.56
CA SER A 274 20.12 8.79 29.35
C SER A 274 19.31 9.74 28.48
N THR A 275 18.03 9.90 28.80
CA THR A 275 17.15 10.88 28.15
C THR A 275 16.80 11.95 29.16
N THR A 276 16.95 13.22 28.79
CA THR A 276 16.49 14.37 29.58
C THR A 276 15.32 15.02 28.84
N LEU A 277 14.15 14.97 29.47
CA LEU A 277 12.93 15.67 29.06
C LEU A 277 12.62 16.71 30.15
N GLY A 278 12.88 17.98 29.86
CA GLY A 278 12.59 19.10 30.76
C GLY A 278 11.63 20.10 30.13
N ASP A 279 11.61 21.33 30.63
CA ASP A 279 10.78 22.42 30.10
C ASP A 279 11.31 23.02 28.78
N ALA A 280 12.50 22.59 28.34
CA ALA A 280 13.06 22.97 27.06
C ALA A 280 12.25 22.39 25.88
N PRO A 281 12.24 23.08 24.71
CA PRO A 281 11.55 22.60 23.52
C PRO A 281 12.20 21.36 22.87
N LEU A 282 13.40 20.98 23.33
CA LEU A 282 14.17 19.87 22.80
C LEU A 282 14.33 18.78 23.88
N ALA A 283 14.07 17.54 23.50
CA ALA A 283 14.52 16.36 24.23
C ALA A 283 16.01 16.13 23.95
N ARG A 284 16.78 15.80 25.00
CA ARG A 284 18.20 15.44 24.87
C ARG A 284 18.39 13.96 25.12
N VAL A 285 18.89 13.24 24.12
CA VAL A 285 19.29 11.85 24.22
C VAL A 285 20.81 11.79 24.26
N TYR A 286 21.36 11.32 25.38
CA TYR A 286 22.77 11.15 25.58
C TYR A 286 23.14 9.67 25.49
N LEU A 287 23.94 9.29 24.50
CA LEU A 287 24.37 7.92 24.23
C LEU A 287 25.88 7.80 24.38
N ILE A 288 26.32 6.71 24.99
CA ILE A 288 27.73 6.31 25.00
C ILE A 288 27.84 5.02 24.18
N ILE A 289 28.46 5.13 23.01
CA ILE A 289 28.70 3.99 22.11
C ILE A 289 30.10 3.45 22.41
N ALA A 290 30.19 2.26 23.00
CA ALA A 290 31.46 1.57 23.23
C ALA A 290 32.01 1.04 21.91
N THR A 291 33.30 1.26 21.69
CA THR A 291 34.04 0.96 20.46
C THR A 291 35.29 0.16 20.78
N GLU A 292 35.81 -0.58 19.82
CA GLU A 292 37.09 -1.28 19.99
C GLU A 292 38.26 -0.34 19.61
N PRO A 293 39.22 -0.08 20.53
CA PRO A 293 40.36 0.79 20.23
C PRO A 293 41.11 0.37 18.97
N GLY A 294 41.36 1.33 18.07
CA GLY A 294 42.02 1.09 16.79
C GLY A 294 41.14 0.49 15.68
N LYS A 295 39.86 0.19 15.95
CA LYS A 295 38.89 -0.31 14.94
C LYS A 295 37.71 0.64 14.70
N LEU A 296 37.80 1.87 15.17
CA LEU A 296 36.77 2.88 14.92
C LEU A 296 36.78 3.28 13.43
N PRO A 297 35.68 3.08 12.68
CA PRO A 297 35.61 3.51 11.29
C PRO A 297 35.69 5.03 11.16
N ALA A 298 36.15 5.52 10.01
CA ALA A 298 36.01 6.94 9.69
C ALA A 298 34.52 7.28 9.56
N TYR A 299 34.07 8.30 10.29
CA TYR A 299 32.67 8.76 10.25
C TYR A 299 32.58 10.24 9.93
N TYR A 300 31.49 10.63 9.25
CA TYR A 300 31.17 12.02 8.97
C TYR A 300 29.97 12.46 9.82
N ALA A 301 30.24 13.24 10.88
CA ALA A 301 29.24 13.61 11.88
C ALA A 301 28.00 14.26 11.27
N LYS A 302 28.17 15.16 10.28
CA LYS A 302 27.03 15.82 9.63
C LYS A 302 26.19 14.86 8.78
N GLY A 303 26.82 13.85 8.16
CA GLY A 303 26.12 12.78 7.46
C GLY A 303 25.28 11.91 8.40
N LEU A 304 25.80 11.63 9.60
CA LEU A 304 25.06 10.94 10.65
C LEU A 304 23.90 11.79 11.17
N GLU A 305 24.10 13.08 11.41
CA GLU A 305 23.01 14.02 11.78
C GLU A 305 21.88 14.01 10.75
N ASN A 306 22.20 13.99 9.45
CA ASN A 306 21.19 13.89 8.39
C ASN A 306 20.41 12.56 8.44
N LYS A 307 21.09 11.43 8.71
CA LYS A 307 20.42 10.12 8.90
C LYS A 307 19.49 10.15 10.11
N LEU A 308 19.92 10.73 11.24
CA LEU A 308 19.09 10.87 12.43
C LEU A 308 17.89 11.81 12.19
N THR A 309 18.08 12.87 11.41
CA THR A 309 17.01 13.80 11.02
C THR A 309 15.92 13.08 10.23
N ARG A 310 16.30 12.21 9.28
CA ARG A 310 15.35 11.37 8.54
C ARG A 310 14.63 10.39 9.45
N ALA A 311 15.34 9.79 10.42
CA ALA A 311 14.72 8.89 11.39
C ALA A 311 13.72 9.57 12.35
N ALA A 312 13.76 10.90 12.46
CA ALA A 312 12.85 11.72 13.27
C ALA A 312 11.67 12.31 12.49
N ARG A 313 11.50 11.94 11.21
CA ARG A 313 10.37 12.38 10.40
C ARG A 313 9.07 11.67 10.80
N THR A 314 7.97 12.40 10.65
CA THR A 314 6.63 11.86 10.81
C THR A 314 6.10 11.37 9.46
N TRP A 315 5.11 10.47 9.48
CA TRP A 315 4.43 10.02 8.26
C TRP A 315 3.86 11.19 7.44
N ALA A 316 3.38 12.26 8.09
CA ALA A 316 2.89 13.46 7.43
C ALA A 316 4.02 14.25 6.73
N ASP A 317 5.23 14.29 7.32
CA ASP A 317 6.41 14.89 6.66
C ASP A 317 6.76 14.09 5.39
N ASP A 318 6.72 12.75 5.46
CA ASP A 318 7.02 11.88 4.32
C ASP A 318 5.93 11.98 3.24
N LEU A 319 4.65 12.08 3.61
CA LEU A 319 3.54 12.35 2.68
C LEU A 319 3.71 13.69 1.95
N ALA A 320 4.11 14.75 2.66
CA ALA A 320 4.31 16.06 2.05
C ALA A 320 5.41 16.03 0.99
N GLU A 321 6.50 15.32 1.27
CA GLU A 321 7.59 15.12 0.32
C GLU A 321 7.15 14.25 -0.87
N ALA A 322 6.47 13.12 -0.62
CA ALA A 322 5.98 12.22 -1.66
C ALA A 322 5.01 12.93 -2.63
N LEU A 323 4.06 13.72 -2.09
CA LEU A 323 3.15 14.53 -2.90
C LEU A 323 3.90 15.58 -3.73
N THR A 324 4.86 16.28 -3.12
CA THR A 324 5.67 17.27 -3.83
C THR A 324 6.47 16.65 -4.98
N GLN A 325 7.01 15.45 -4.78
CA GLN A 325 7.73 14.71 -5.82
C GLN A 325 6.81 14.24 -6.95
N ALA A 326 5.59 13.79 -6.63
CA ALA A 326 4.65 13.25 -7.61
C ALA A 326 3.98 14.32 -8.48
N VAL A 327 3.49 15.42 -7.88
CA VAL A 327 2.66 16.43 -8.58
C VAL A 327 3.30 17.83 -8.63
N GLY A 328 4.50 18.00 -8.08
CA GLY A 328 5.22 19.28 -8.01
C GLY A 328 4.85 20.14 -6.79
N GLU A 329 5.64 21.18 -6.52
CA GLU A 329 5.59 21.95 -5.27
C GLU A 329 4.25 22.64 -4.99
N LYS A 330 3.67 23.30 -6.00
CA LYS A 330 2.41 24.04 -5.83
C LYS A 330 1.23 23.12 -5.50
N GLU A 331 1.08 22.04 -6.27
CA GLU A 331 -0.03 21.11 -6.11
C GLU A 331 0.20 20.18 -4.92
N GLY A 332 1.45 19.77 -4.68
CA GLY A 332 1.87 19.02 -3.50
C GLY A 332 1.48 19.75 -2.21
N LEU A 333 1.80 21.04 -2.08
CA LEU A 333 1.40 21.86 -0.92
C LEU A 333 -0.13 22.00 -0.77
N ARG A 334 -0.90 21.98 -1.87
CA ARG A 334 -2.37 21.98 -1.81
C ARG A 334 -2.88 20.65 -1.23
N LEU A 335 -2.41 19.54 -1.78
CA LEU A 335 -2.80 18.20 -1.34
C LEU A 335 -2.34 17.90 0.09
N THR A 336 -1.11 18.29 0.47
CA THR A 336 -0.61 18.15 1.84
C THR A 336 -1.52 18.86 2.83
N ARG A 337 -1.92 20.12 2.56
CA ARG A 337 -2.83 20.84 3.47
C ARG A 337 -4.15 20.12 3.68
N ARG A 338 -4.66 19.48 2.62
CA ARG A 338 -5.94 18.77 2.64
C ARG A 338 -5.86 17.38 3.28
N PHE A 339 -4.75 16.66 3.10
CA PHE A 339 -4.64 15.24 3.44
C PHE A 339 -3.68 14.90 4.59
N GLN A 340 -2.82 15.82 5.03
CA GLN A 340 -1.81 15.55 6.09
C GLN A 340 -2.39 14.98 7.39
N ASN A 341 -3.64 15.30 7.71
CA ASN A 341 -4.35 14.81 8.90
C ASN A 341 -5.60 13.99 8.53
N ALA A 342 -5.79 13.65 7.26
CA ALA A 342 -7.00 12.97 6.79
C ALA A 342 -6.98 11.46 7.06
N PHE A 343 -5.80 10.86 7.17
CA PHE A 343 -5.62 9.43 7.39
C PHE A 343 -5.51 9.09 8.88
N GLY A 344 -6.28 8.10 9.32
CA GLY A 344 -6.24 7.61 10.69
C GLY A 344 -4.99 6.79 11.03
N PRO A 345 -4.70 6.58 12.34
CA PRO A 345 -3.50 5.86 12.77
C PRO A 345 -3.34 4.46 12.18
N GLY A 346 -4.45 3.71 12.00
CA GLY A 346 -4.43 2.38 11.40
C GLY A 346 -3.94 2.37 9.95
N TYR A 347 -4.29 3.40 9.18
CA TYR A 347 -3.81 3.55 7.80
C TYR A 347 -2.31 3.89 7.80
N THR A 348 -1.89 4.90 8.57
CA THR A 348 -0.47 5.33 8.63
C THR A 348 0.49 4.27 9.17
N ALA A 349 -0.04 3.25 9.86
CA ALA A 349 0.75 2.12 10.35
C ALA A 349 0.94 1.01 9.31
N GLN A 350 0.08 0.94 8.28
CA GLN A 350 0.06 -0.13 7.28
C GLN A 350 0.57 0.33 5.91
N TYR A 351 0.34 1.60 5.54
CA TYR A 351 0.65 2.11 4.19
C TYR A 351 1.75 3.17 4.24
N SER A 352 2.59 3.16 3.21
CA SER A 352 3.64 4.16 3.00
C SER A 352 3.07 5.50 2.55
N ALA A 353 3.92 6.54 2.57
CA ALA A 353 3.57 7.84 2.03
C ALA A 353 3.31 7.77 0.51
N GLU A 354 4.08 6.94 -0.20
CA GLU A 354 3.97 6.70 -1.63
C GLU A 354 2.67 5.98 -2.00
N ASP A 355 2.26 4.98 -1.21
CA ASP A 355 0.94 4.33 -1.36
C ASP A 355 -0.18 5.37 -1.23
N ALA A 356 -0.06 6.26 -0.24
CA ALA A 356 -1.05 7.29 0.02
C ALA A 356 -1.15 8.34 -1.09
N VAL A 357 -0.07 8.62 -1.83
CA VAL A 357 -0.15 9.47 -3.03
C VAL A 357 -1.10 8.86 -4.06
N THR A 358 -0.96 7.55 -4.32
CA THR A 358 -1.82 6.84 -5.28
C THR A 358 -3.27 6.82 -4.79
N ASP A 359 -3.49 6.59 -3.49
CA ASP A 359 -4.83 6.62 -2.91
C ASP A 359 -5.46 8.02 -3.00
N ILE A 360 -4.69 9.10 -2.77
CA ILE A 360 -5.17 10.49 -2.87
C ILE A 360 -5.67 10.81 -4.28
N GLU A 361 -4.99 10.34 -5.33
CA GLU A 361 -5.43 10.53 -6.71
C GLU A 361 -6.82 9.92 -6.94
N VAL A 362 -7.03 8.67 -6.51
CA VAL A 362 -8.31 7.98 -6.65
C VAL A 362 -9.40 8.62 -5.77
N ILE A 363 -9.05 9.08 -4.57
CA ILE A 363 -9.97 9.79 -3.67
C ILE A 363 -10.47 11.09 -4.29
N GLU A 364 -9.57 11.90 -4.86
CA GLU A 364 -9.95 13.16 -5.52
C GLU A 364 -10.92 12.91 -6.68
N GLU A 365 -10.65 11.90 -7.51
CA GLU A 365 -11.53 11.52 -8.61
C GLU A 365 -12.89 11.02 -8.10
N SER A 366 -12.89 10.13 -7.12
CA SER A 366 -14.11 9.53 -6.53
C SER A 366 -15.01 10.58 -5.90
N LEU A 367 -14.44 11.52 -5.15
CA LEU A 367 -15.17 12.62 -4.50
C LEU A 367 -15.69 13.67 -5.49
N THR A 368 -15.03 13.83 -6.65
CA THR A 368 -15.44 14.77 -7.70
C THR A 368 -16.53 14.19 -8.57
N ALA A 369 -16.42 12.91 -8.95
CA ALA A 369 -17.38 12.21 -9.79
C ALA A 369 -18.60 11.68 -9.02
N GLU A 370 -18.56 11.70 -7.68
CA GLU A 370 -19.52 11.05 -6.78
C GLU A 370 -19.73 9.57 -7.13
N ARG A 371 -18.62 8.87 -7.37
CA ARG A 371 -18.59 7.46 -7.79
C ARG A 371 -17.57 6.70 -6.97
N ILE A 372 -17.73 5.37 -6.96
CA ILE A 372 -16.72 4.50 -6.37
C ILE A 372 -15.42 4.60 -7.16
N GLY A 373 -14.30 4.75 -6.45
CA GLY A 373 -12.96 4.55 -6.98
C GLY A 373 -12.55 3.10 -6.79
N LEU A 374 -11.67 2.61 -7.64
CA LEU A 374 -11.19 1.22 -7.61
C LEU A 374 -9.68 1.22 -7.85
N HIS A 375 -8.97 0.33 -7.16
CA HIS A 375 -7.55 0.15 -7.40
C HIS A 375 -7.10 -1.30 -7.12
N LEU A 376 -6.75 -2.02 -8.19
CA LEU A 376 -6.10 -3.33 -8.12
C LEU A 376 -4.58 -3.19 -8.10
N TYR A 377 -3.93 -3.79 -7.10
CA TYR A 377 -2.47 -3.75 -6.95
C TYR A 377 -1.92 -5.01 -6.27
N ARG A 378 -0.59 -5.18 -6.27
CA ARG A 378 0.10 -6.24 -5.54
C ARG A 378 1.04 -5.62 -4.52
N PRO A 379 0.92 -5.97 -3.23
CA PRO A 379 1.90 -5.56 -2.22
C PRO A 379 3.29 -6.11 -2.53
N GLU A 380 4.34 -5.39 -2.13
CA GLU A 380 5.71 -5.85 -2.30
C GLU A 380 5.94 -7.17 -1.54
N GLY A 381 6.54 -8.16 -2.22
CA GLY A 381 6.79 -9.49 -1.64
C GLY A 381 5.58 -10.42 -1.58
N ALA A 382 4.38 -9.99 -2.02
CA ALA A 382 3.22 -10.87 -2.09
C ALA A 382 3.37 -11.94 -3.20
N PRO A 383 2.87 -13.18 -2.98
CA PRO A 383 2.82 -14.22 -4.01
C PRO A 383 2.09 -13.81 -5.29
N GLY A 384 2.42 -14.42 -6.43
CA GLY A 384 1.81 -14.11 -7.73
C GLY A 384 0.30 -14.36 -7.79
N ASN A 385 -0.20 -15.30 -6.99
CA ASN A 385 -1.61 -15.65 -6.85
C ASN A 385 -2.38 -14.77 -5.85
N GLN A 386 -1.72 -13.79 -5.22
CA GLN A 386 -2.30 -12.86 -4.27
C GLN A 386 -2.23 -11.42 -4.78
N VAL A 387 -3.33 -10.70 -4.62
CA VAL A 387 -3.49 -9.30 -5.00
C VAL A 387 -4.32 -8.58 -3.95
N ARG A 388 -4.28 -7.24 -3.95
CA ARG A 388 -5.15 -6.41 -3.12
C ARG A 388 -6.00 -5.50 -3.98
N PHE A 389 -7.22 -5.25 -3.54
CA PHE A 389 -8.18 -4.44 -4.25
C PHE A 389 -8.84 -3.42 -3.32
N LYS A 390 -8.57 -2.14 -3.57
CA LYS A 390 -9.18 -1.04 -2.82
C LYS A 390 -10.47 -0.59 -3.50
N VAL A 391 -11.52 -0.47 -2.71
CA VAL A 391 -12.78 0.19 -3.08
C VAL A 391 -12.89 1.49 -2.28
N TYR A 392 -12.96 2.61 -2.98
CA TYR A 392 -13.08 3.95 -2.41
C TYR A 392 -14.53 4.37 -2.52
N HIS A 393 -15.25 4.41 -1.41
CA HIS A 393 -16.67 4.69 -1.39
C HIS A 393 -16.95 6.06 -0.76
N PRO A 394 -17.44 7.06 -1.52
CA PRO A 394 -17.88 8.32 -0.96
C PRO A 394 -19.00 8.12 0.08
N GLY A 395 -18.88 8.74 1.25
CA GLY A 395 -19.89 8.63 2.31
C GLY A 395 -19.66 7.44 3.25
N THR A 396 -20.62 6.51 3.30
CA THR A 396 -20.63 5.43 4.32
C THR A 396 -19.92 4.17 3.86
N ALA A 397 -19.56 3.33 4.83
CA ALA A 397 -18.97 2.02 4.58
C ALA A 397 -19.87 1.12 3.73
N VAL A 398 -19.24 0.32 2.88
CA VAL A 398 -19.91 -0.67 2.05
C VAL A 398 -20.19 -1.93 2.87
N PRO A 399 -21.43 -2.48 2.85
CA PRO A 399 -21.70 -3.76 3.47
C PRO A 399 -20.89 -4.89 2.80
N LEU A 400 -20.19 -5.67 3.60
CA LEU A 400 -19.43 -6.84 3.12
C LEU A 400 -20.30 -7.83 2.33
N SER A 401 -21.58 -7.97 2.71
CA SER A 401 -22.55 -8.83 2.00
C SER A 401 -22.71 -8.48 0.53
N ASP A 402 -22.41 -7.23 0.15
CA ASP A 402 -22.63 -6.73 -1.20
C ASP A 402 -21.36 -6.89 -2.05
N ALA A 403 -20.18 -6.76 -1.43
CA ALA A 403 -18.89 -6.84 -2.11
C ALA A 403 -18.35 -8.28 -2.23
N LEU A 404 -18.44 -9.09 -1.16
CA LEU A 404 -17.85 -10.44 -1.13
C LEU A 404 -18.35 -11.35 -2.26
N PRO A 405 -19.65 -11.42 -2.60
CA PRO A 405 -20.12 -12.26 -3.70
C PRO A 405 -19.53 -11.87 -5.05
N VAL A 406 -19.25 -10.58 -5.27
CA VAL A 406 -18.66 -10.10 -6.53
C VAL A 406 -17.25 -10.65 -6.70
N PHE A 407 -16.41 -10.59 -5.66
CA PHE A 407 -15.06 -11.16 -5.71
C PHE A 407 -15.05 -12.67 -5.89
N GLU A 408 -15.98 -13.38 -5.23
CA GLU A 408 -16.12 -14.82 -5.40
C GLU A 408 -16.50 -15.21 -6.83
N HIS A 409 -17.47 -14.50 -7.42
CA HIS A 409 -17.86 -14.68 -8.81
C HIS A 409 -16.77 -14.29 -9.81
N MET A 410 -15.89 -13.38 -9.43
CA MET A 410 -14.69 -13.02 -10.18
C MET A 410 -13.52 -14.01 -10.00
N GLY A 411 -13.72 -15.11 -9.27
CA GLY A 411 -12.74 -16.19 -9.15
C GLY A 411 -11.74 -16.03 -7.99
N PHE A 412 -11.98 -15.08 -7.11
CA PHE A 412 -11.16 -14.85 -5.92
C PHE A 412 -11.76 -15.46 -4.67
N ARG A 413 -10.90 -15.75 -3.70
CA ARG A 413 -11.22 -15.94 -2.30
C ARG A 413 -10.77 -14.68 -1.56
N VAL A 414 -11.64 -14.12 -0.76
CA VAL A 414 -11.29 -12.99 0.11
C VAL A 414 -10.60 -13.52 1.37
N ILE A 415 -9.41 -13.02 1.66
CA ILE A 415 -8.59 -13.42 2.81
C ILE A 415 -8.91 -12.52 4.01
N ASP A 416 -8.84 -11.21 3.80
CA ASP A 416 -9.03 -10.18 4.81
C ASP A 416 -9.58 -8.89 4.20
N GLU A 417 -9.97 -7.97 5.08
CA GLU A 417 -10.37 -6.61 4.76
C GLU A 417 -9.75 -5.65 5.78
N ASN A 418 -9.15 -4.57 5.28
CA ASN A 418 -8.68 -3.44 6.09
C ASN A 418 -9.50 -2.18 5.73
N PRO A 419 -10.51 -1.83 6.54
CA PRO A 419 -11.31 -0.62 6.32
C PRO A 419 -10.64 0.60 6.94
N HIS A 420 -10.59 1.70 6.19
CA HIS A 420 -10.03 2.99 6.64
C HIS A 420 -10.99 4.12 6.30
N GLU A 421 -11.33 4.91 7.31
CA GLU A 421 -12.03 6.19 7.11
C GLU A 421 -11.00 7.28 6.80
N VAL A 422 -11.26 8.04 5.73
CA VAL A 422 -10.49 9.23 5.35
C VAL A 422 -11.40 10.44 5.45
N SER A 423 -11.02 11.39 6.31
CA SER A 423 -11.76 12.63 6.55
C SER A 423 -10.94 13.81 6.06
N CYS A 424 -11.29 14.36 4.89
CA CYS A 424 -10.56 15.45 4.26
C CYS A 424 -11.39 16.74 4.20
N ASP A 425 -10.70 17.88 4.20
CA ASP A 425 -11.33 19.20 4.05
C ASP A 425 -11.94 19.35 2.65
N ASP A 426 -13.10 19.99 2.52
CA ASP A 426 -13.81 20.17 1.24
C ASP A 426 -13.13 21.17 0.29
N GLY A 427 -12.12 21.90 0.77
CA GLY A 427 -11.37 22.89 0.00
C GLY A 427 -12.14 24.18 -0.31
N ASN A 428 -13.42 24.28 0.07
CA ASN A 428 -14.30 25.43 -0.14
C ASN A 428 -14.78 26.08 1.16
N GLY A 429 -14.27 25.65 2.32
CA GLY A 429 -14.35 26.39 3.58
C GLY A 429 -15.61 26.14 4.40
N GLY A 430 -16.17 24.92 4.40
CA GLY A 430 -17.30 24.64 5.30
C GLY A 430 -17.60 23.19 5.71
N GLY A 431 -17.10 22.16 5.01
CA GLY A 431 -17.47 20.76 5.28
C GLY A 431 -16.31 19.79 5.27
N VAL A 432 -16.38 18.77 6.12
CA VAL A 432 -15.52 17.59 6.05
C VAL A 432 -16.18 16.61 5.08
N LYS A 433 -15.45 16.19 4.03
CA LYS A 433 -15.87 15.06 3.20
C LYS A 433 -15.24 13.79 3.74
N THR A 434 -16.09 12.81 4.02
CA THR A 434 -15.68 11.48 4.46
C THR A 434 -15.74 10.50 3.29
N LEU A 435 -14.70 9.68 3.18
CA LEU A 435 -14.62 8.58 2.24
C LEU A 435 -14.14 7.33 2.98
N MET A 436 -14.72 6.18 2.64
CA MET A 436 -14.30 4.88 3.16
C MET A 436 -13.44 4.16 2.13
N ILE A 437 -12.23 3.75 2.53
CA ILE A 437 -11.38 2.84 1.78
C ILE A 437 -11.58 1.44 2.34
N HIS A 438 -12.01 0.51 1.50
CA HIS A 438 -12.05 -0.91 1.82
C HIS A 438 -10.94 -1.61 1.04
N ASP A 439 -9.88 -2.03 1.71
CA ASP A 439 -8.77 -2.74 1.08
C ASP A 439 -8.88 -4.25 1.30
N PHE A 440 -9.23 -4.99 0.25
CA PHE A 440 -9.46 -6.42 0.30
C PHE A 440 -8.22 -7.21 -0.10
N GLY A 441 -7.80 -8.16 0.74
CA GLY A 441 -6.84 -9.19 0.36
C GLY A 441 -7.52 -10.30 -0.45
N LEU A 442 -7.08 -10.51 -1.69
CA LEU A 442 -7.66 -11.46 -2.63
C LEU A 442 -6.65 -12.54 -3.04
N GLU A 443 -7.11 -13.78 -3.11
CA GLU A 443 -6.33 -14.92 -3.57
C GLU A 443 -7.10 -15.71 -4.63
N THR A 444 -6.44 -16.09 -5.73
CA THR A 444 -7.08 -16.92 -6.77
C THR A 444 -7.43 -18.30 -6.22
N ARG A 445 -8.65 -18.80 -6.49
CA ARG A 445 -9.13 -20.09 -5.96
C ARG A 445 -8.33 -21.32 -6.42
N ASP A 446 -7.73 -21.24 -7.60
CA ASP A 446 -6.94 -22.31 -8.23
C ASP A 446 -5.43 -22.18 -7.97
N GLY A 447 -5.00 -21.12 -7.27
CA GLY A 447 -3.59 -20.81 -7.03
C GLY A 447 -2.84 -20.29 -8.27
N GLY A 448 -3.54 -19.87 -9.33
CA GLY A 448 -2.93 -19.32 -10.52
C GLY A 448 -2.41 -17.89 -10.32
N ASP A 449 -1.34 -17.52 -11.03
CA ASP A 449 -0.79 -16.17 -10.96
C ASP A 449 -1.73 -15.15 -11.63
N VAL A 450 -1.72 -13.92 -11.10
CA VAL A 450 -2.50 -12.78 -11.62
C VAL A 450 -1.60 -11.79 -12.35
N ASP A 451 -1.79 -11.59 -13.65
CA ASP A 451 -1.08 -10.57 -14.42
C ASP A 451 -1.80 -9.20 -14.30
N ILE A 452 -1.48 -8.44 -13.24
CA ILE A 452 -2.13 -7.15 -12.94
C ILE A 452 -2.09 -6.19 -14.14
N PRO A 453 -0.92 -5.91 -14.78
CA PRO A 453 -0.89 -5.06 -15.97
C PRO A 453 -1.85 -5.47 -17.08
N ALA A 454 -2.08 -6.76 -17.28
CA ALA A 454 -2.98 -7.26 -18.32
C ALA A 454 -4.47 -7.17 -17.95
N ILE A 455 -4.81 -7.20 -16.65
CA ILE A 455 -6.21 -7.30 -16.20
C ILE A 455 -6.74 -6.06 -15.46
N LYS A 456 -5.88 -5.18 -14.95
CA LYS A 456 -6.26 -4.08 -14.02
C LYS A 456 -7.49 -3.31 -14.51
N ASP A 457 -7.38 -2.68 -15.68
CA ASP A 457 -8.45 -1.83 -16.21
C ASP A 457 -9.73 -2.63 -16.50
N LYS A 458 -9.59 -3.85 -17.03
CA LYS A 458 -10.73 -4.73 -17.35
C LYS A 458 -11.45 -5.20 -16.09
N PHE A 459 -10.69 -5.51 -15.05
CA PHE A 459 -11.19 -5.96 -13.77
C PHE A 459 -11.92 -4.84 -13.03
N GLU A 460 -11.30 -3.66 -12.98
CA GLU A 460 -11.88 -2.46 -12.37
C GLU A 460 -13.18 -2.04 -13.10
N ASP A 461 -13.19 -1.99 -14.44
CA ASP A 461 -14.41 -1.68 -15.20
C ASP A 461 -15.50 -2.74 -15.00
N ALA A 462 -15.16 -4.03 -15.06
CA ALA A 462 -16.12 -5.10 -14.82
C ALA A 462 -16.71 -5.02 -13.40
N PHE A 463 -15.89 -4.77 -12.38
CA PHE A 463 -16.34 -4.63 -11.00
C PHE A 463 -17.30 -3.44 -10.86
N ALA A 464 -16.92 -2.28 -11.41
CA ALA A 464 -17.74 -1.08 -11.37
C ALA A 464 -19.12 -1.29 -12.04
N ARG A 465 -19.17 -2.06 -13.14
CA ARG A 465 -20.43 -2.39 -13.85
C ARG A 465 -21.29 -3.39 -13.10
N VAL A 466 -20.68 -4.41 -12.47
CA VAL A 466 -21.41 -5.33 -11.57
C VAL A 466 -21.99 -4.53 -10.41
N TRP A 467 -21.20 -3.63 -9.82
CA TRP A 467 -21.60 -2.78 -8.70
C TRP A 467 -22.81 -1.90 -9.02
N ARG A 468 -22.84 -1.30 -10.21
CA ARG A 468 -23.99 -0.50 -10.70
C ARG A 468 -25.16 -1.35 -11.20
N GLY A 469 -25.03 -2.68 -11.19
CA GLY A 469 -26.05 -3.60 -11.71
C GLY A 469 -26.19 -3.58 -13.24
N GLU A 470 -25.24 -2.99 -13.97
CA GLU A 470 -25.22 -2.92 -15.43
C GLU A 470 -24.95 -4.29 -16.08
N ILE A 471 -24.32 -5.22 -15.36
CA ILE A 471 -24.09 -6.61 -15.75
C ILE A 471 -24.41 -7.56 -14.59
N GLU A 472 -24.47 -8.87 -14.85
CA GLU A 472 -24.69 -9.87 -13.81
C GLU A 472 -23.45 -10.18 -12.95
N SER A 473 -23.70 -10.47 -11.67
CA SER A 473 -22.72 -11.08 -10.77
C SER A 473 -22.91 -12.60 -10.80
N ASP A 474 -22.15 -13.29 -11.65
CA ASP A 474 -22.16 -14.75 -11.80
C ASP A 474 -20.77 -15.29 -12.15
N GLY A 475 -20.60 -16.63 -12.18
CA GLY A 475 -19.30 -17.27 -12.33
C GLY A 475 -18.57 -16.98 -13.65
N PHE A 476 -19.26 -16.41 -14.65
CA PHE A 476 -18.60 -15.93 -15.87
C PHE A 476 -17.62 -14.78 -15.60
N ASN A 477 -17.82 -14.00 -14.53
CA ASN A 477 -16.93 -12.88 -14.19
C ASN A 477 -15.50 -13.34 -13.86
N ALA A 478 -15.31 -14.60 -13.48
CA ALA A 478 -13.98 -15.19 -13.29
C ALA A 478 -13.12 -15.20 -14.56
N LEU A 479 -13.75 -15.12 -15.75
CA LEU A 479 -13.05 -15.03 -17.02
C LEU A 479 -12.39 -13.66 -17.25
N VAL A 480 -12.80 -12.62 -16.52
CA VAL A 480 -12.13 -11.30 -16.57
C VAL A 480 -10.79 -11.39 -15.86
N ALA A 481 -10.80 -11.83 -14.60
CA ALA A 481 -9.60 -11.92 -13.77
C ALA A 481 -8.61 -12.98 -14.27
N ARG A 482 -9.10 -14.15 -14.68
CA ARG A 482 -8.24 -15.29 -15.06
C ARG A 482 -8.02 -15.40 -16.57
N GLY A 483 -9.04 -15.08 -17.36
CA GLY A 483 -9.01 -15.21 -18.81
C GLY A 483 -8.54 -13.97 -19.55
N GLY A 484 -8.40 -12.83 -18.86
CA GLY A 484 -8.04 -11.55 -19.47
C GLY A 484 -9.10 -11.01 -20.45
N LEU A 485 -10.33 -11.55 -20.41
CA LEU A 485 -11.44 -11.07 -21.22
C LEU A 485 -12.01 -9.78 -20.64
N ASP A 486 -12.51 -8.88 -21.48
CA ASP A 486 -13.32 -7.77 -20.99
C ASP A 486 -14.77 -8.21 -20.66
N TRP A 487 -15.52 -7.37 -19.95
CA TRP A 487 -16.88 -7.70 -19.52
C TRP A 487 -17.83 -7.98 -20.70
N ARG A 488 -17.55 -7.40 -21.88
CA ARG A 488 -18.37 -7.47 -23.08
C ARG A 488 -18.07 -8.74 -23.87
N GLU A 489 -16.82 -9.18 -23.87
CA GLU A 489 -16.41 -10.50 -24.35
C GLU A 489 -17.05 -11.60 -23.50
N VAL A 490 -17.06 -11.43 -22.17
CA VAL A 490 -17.74 -12.33 -21.24
C VAL A 490 -19.26 -12.37 -21.48
N LEU A 491 -19.87 -11.23 -21.85
CA LEU A 491 -21.29 -11.16 -22.21
C LEU A 491 -21.67 -12.12 -23.35
N ILE A 492 -20.78 -12.35 -24.33
CA ILE A 492 -21.02 -13.29 -25.44
C ILE A 492 -21.22 -14.71 -24.88
N LEU A 493 -20.29 -15.16 -24.04
CA LEU A 493 -20.34 -16.48 -23.44
C LEU A 493 -21.54 -16.63 -22.51
N ARG A 494 -21.84 -15.60 -21.71
CA ARG A 494 -23.03 -15.57 -20.84
C ARG A 494 -24.31 -15.70 -21.66
N ALA A 495 -24.45 -14.93 -22.74
CA ALA A 495 -25.64 -14.96 -23.58
C ALA A 495 -25.79 -16.29 -24.34
N TYR A 496 -24.70 -16.88 -24.83
CA TYR A 496 -24.72 -18.22 -25.44
C TYR A 496 -25.05 -19.32 -24.44
N CYS A 497 -24.55 -19.26 -23.21
CA CYS A 497 -24.98 -20.17 -22.14
C CYS A 497 -26.49 -20.11 -21.94
N ARG A 498 -27.07 -18.90 -21.91
CA ARG A 498 -28.51 -18.69 -21.75
C ARG A 498 -29.30 -19.21 -22.97
N CYS A 499 -28.78 -19.02 -24.18
CA CYS A 499 -29.33 -19.64 -25.39
C CYS A 499 -29.36 -21.17 -25.25
N LEU A 500 -28.23 -21.80 -24.90
CA LEU A 500 -28.12 -23.24 -24.77
C LEU A 500 -29.09 -23.79 -23.72
N ARG A 501 -29.23 -23.12 -22.57
CA ARG A 501 -30.20 -23.50 -21.53
C ARG A 501 -31.63 -23.49 -22.08
N GLN A 502 -32.02 -22.42 -22.79
CA GLN A 502 -33.33 -22.35 -23.44
C GLN A 502 -33.52 -23.40 -24.54
N MET A 503 -32.44 -23.86 -25.18
CA MET A 503 -32.45 -24.95 -26.16
C MET A 503 -32.56 -26.34 -25.54
N GLY A 504 -32.49 -26.45 -24.20
CA GLY A 504 -32.75 -27.68 -23.45
C GLY A 504 -31.53 -28.59 -23.28
N ILE A 505 -30.31 -28.04 -23.26
CA ILE A 505 -29.11 -28.84 -22.95
C ILE A 505 -29.17 -29.36 -21.50
N PRO A 506 -28.55 -30.52 -21.19
CA PRO A 506 -28.65 -31.13 -19.86
C PRO A 506 -27.71 -30.52 -18.81
N TYR A 507 -26.97 -29.45 -19.14
CA TYR A 507 -25.96 -28.86 -18.28
C TYR A 507 -26.48 -27.60 -17.57
N SER A 508 -26.12 -27.43 -16.29
CA SER A 508 -26.43 -26.23 -15.52
C SER A 508 -25.54 -25.06 -15.95
N GLN A 509 -25.97 -23.83 -15.66
CA GLN A 509 -25.16 -22.64 -15.89
C GLN A 509 -23.83 -22.70 -15.12
N THR A 510 -23.89 -23.01 -13.83
CA THR A 510 -22.70 -23.11 -12.97
C THR A 510 -21.68 -24.11 -13.52
N TYR A 511 -22.14 -25.24 -14.07
CA TYR A 511 -21.21 -26.22 -14.64
C TYR A 511 -20.54 -25.69 -15.91
N MET A 512 -21.29 -25.02 -16.79
CA MET A 512 -20.71 -24.37 -17.99
C MET A 512 -19.74 -23.24 -17.65
N GLU A 513 -20.05 -22.43 -16.63
CA GLU A 513 -19.13 -21.40 -16.10
C GLU A 513 -17.81 -22.01 -15.64
N GLN A 514 -17.89 -23.08 -14.83
CA GLN A 514 -16.72 -23.81 -14.34
C GLN A 514 -15.91 -24.44 -15.48
N THR A 515 -16.58 -25.03 -16.49
CA THR A 515 -15.91 -25.58 -17.67
C THR A 515 -15.13 -24.52 -18.43
N LEU A 516 -15.73 -23.36 -18.71
CA LEU A 516 -15.05 -22.26 -19.42
C LEU A 516 -13.91 -21.68 -18.58
N ALA A 517 -14.11 -21.53 -17.27
CA ALA A 517 -13.08 -21.03 -16.35
C ALA A 517 -11.92 -22.02 -16.16
N LYS A 518 -12.15 -23.32 -16.33
CA LYS A 518 -11.09 -24.35 -16.32
C LYS A 518 -10.31 -24.36 -17.63
N HIS A 519 -10.99 -24.13 -18.76
CA HIS A 519 -10.41 -24.17 -20.11
C HIS A 519 -10.29 -22.76 -20.72
N LEU A 520 -9.57 -21.86 -20.04
CA LEU A 520 -9.47 -20.43 -20.38
C LEU A 520 -8.97 -20.19 -21.81
N GLY A 521 -8.04 -21.02 -22.30
CA GLY A 521 -7.54 -20.94 -23.67
C GLY A 521 -8.64 -21.18 -24.70
N LEU A 522 -9.50 -22.19 -24.48
CA LEU A 522 -10.65 -22.47 -25.34
C LEU A 522 -11.72 -21.39 -25.23
N ALA A 523 -12.02 -20.89 -24.03
CA ALA A 523 -12.95 -19.77 -23.83
C ALA A 523 -12.51 -18.52 -24.61
N ASN A 524 -11.22 -18.17 -24.54
CA ASN A 524 -10.62 -17.09 -25.34
C ASN A 524 -10.74 -17.34 -26.84
N MET A 525 -10.41 -18.55 -27.30
CA MET A 525 -10.53 -18.90 -28.72
C MET A 525 -11.98 -18.81 -29.22
N ILE A 526 -12.98 -19.19 -28.40
CA ILE A 526 -14.40 -19.10 -28.76
C ILE A 526 -14.81 -17.64 -28.98
N VAL A 527 -14.40 -16.74 -28.08
CA VAL A 527 -14.61 -15.29 -28.26
C VAL A 527 -13.88 -14.79 -29.50
N GLN A 528 -12.61 -15.19 -29.72
CA GLN A 528 -11.86 -14.81 -30.92
C GLN A 528 -12.54 -15.28 -32.21
N LEU A 529 -13.10 -16.50 -32.23
CA LEU A 529 -13.86 -17.02 -33.37
C LEU A 529 -15.09 -16.16 -33.63
N PHE A 530 -15.82 -15.79 -32.58
CA PHE A 530 -16.95 -14.86 -32.69
C PHE A 530 -16.52 -13.51 -33.29
N MET A 531 -15.45 -12.91 -32.77
CA MET A 531 -14.92 -11.64 -33.27
C MET A 531 -14.51 -11.74 -34.75
N VAL A 532 -13.80 -12.79 -35.15
CA VAL A 532 -13.39 -13.01 -36.55
C VAL A 532 -14.60 -13.14 -37.48
N ARG A 533 -15.63 -13.89 -37.07
CA ARG A 533 -16.83 -14.12 -37.89
C ARG A 533 -17.74 -12.90 -37.96
N MET A 534 -17.85 -12.11 -36.89
CA MET A 534 -18.92 -11.11 -36.74
C MET A 534 -18.46 -9.66 -36.82
N ALA A 535 -17.19 -9.35 -36.50
CA ALA A 535 -16.73 -7.96 -36.43
C ALA A 535 -16.78 -7.28 -37.79
N ILE A 536 -17.19 -6.01 -37.83
CA ILE A 536 -17.16 -5.20 -39.05
C ILE A 536 -15.72 -4.81 -39.33
N SER A 537 -15.17 -5.29 -40.45
CA SER A 537 -13.80 -4.99 -40.85
C SER A 537 -13.68 -5.01 -42.37
N LYS A 538 -12.55 -4.51 -42.89
CA LYS A 538 -12.23 -4.52 -44.33
C LYS A 538 -11.93 -5.93 -44.88
N GLN A 539 -11.97 -6.97 -44.05
CA GLN A 539 -11.70 -8.34 -44.47
C GLN A 539 -12.81 -8.88 -45.36
N THR A 540 -12.42 -9.57 -46.42
CA THR A 540 -13.31 -10.33 -47.30
C THR A 540 -13.84 -11.58 -46.59
N THR A 541 -14.96 -12.14 -47.09
CA THR A 541 -15.53 -13.39 -46.56
C THR A 541 -14.51 -14.54 -46.58
N ALA A 542 -13.73 -14.66 -47.66
CA ALA A 542 -12.71 -15.71 -47.80
C ALA A 542 -11.58 -15.59 -46.75
N GLU A 543 -11.14 -14.36 -46.43
CA GLU A 543 -10.14 -14.14 -45.38
C GLU A 543 -10.68 -14.48 -43.99
N ARG A 544 -11.95 -14.17 -43.72
CA ARG A 544 -12.63 -14.55 -42.47
C ARG A 544 -12.73 -16.05 -42.35
N ASP A 545 -13.18 -16.74 -43.40
CA ASP A 545 -13.29 -18.20 -43.44
C ASP A 545 -11.93 -18.85 -43.21
N LYS A 546 -10.85 -18.33 -43.82
CA LYS A 546 -9.48 -18.82 -43.60
C LYS A 546 -9.04 -18.67 -42.14
N LYS A 547 -9.31 -17.51 -41.51
CA LYS A 547 -8.97 -17.27 -40.10
C LYS A 547 -9.81 -18.12 -39.16
N ALA A 548 -11.12 -18.24 -39.42
CA ALA A 548 -12.02 -19.10 -38.67
C ALA A 548 -11.60 -20.57 -38.77
N ALA A 549 -11.22 -21.06 -39.96
CA ALA A 549 -10.71 -22.41 -40.15
C ALA A 549 -9.41 -22.67 -39.36
N ALA A 550 -8.50 -21.68 -39.31
CA ALA A 550 -7.28 -21.78 -38.50
C ALA A 550 -7.58 -21.84 -37.00
N LEU A 551 -8.56 -21.06 -36.50
CA LEU A 551 -9.01 -21.13 -35.12
C LEU A 551 -9.68 -22.47 -34.82
N HIS A 552 -10.53 -22.97 -35.71
CA HIS A 552 -11.15 -24.29 -35.60
C HIS A 552 -10.13 -25.43 -35.51
N ALA A 553 -9.03 -25.35 -36.28
CA ALA A 553 -7.95 -26.32 -36.17
C ALA A 553 -7.31 -26.29 -34.76
N LYS A 554 -6.95 -25.10 -34.27
CA LYS A 554 -6.38 -24.94 -32.92
C LYS A 554 -7.32 -25.39 -31.81
N MET A 555 -8.61 -25.09 -31.94
CA MET A 555 -9.63 -25.52 -30.97
C MET A 555 -9.74 -27.04 -30.94
N ARG A 556 -9.71 -27.70 -32.11
CA ARG A 556 -9.75 -29.16 -32.20
C ARG A 556 -8.56 -29.78 -31.46
N ASP A 557 -7.36 -29.28 -31.70
CA ASP A 557 -6.15 -29.75 -31.03
C ASP A 557 -6.24 -29.52 -29.51
N ALA A 558 -6.78 -28.38 -29.07
CA ALA A 558 -6.97 -28.08 -27.65
C ALA A 558 -8.08 -28.93 -26.99
N LEU A 559 -9.14 -29.30 -27.73
CA LEU A 559 -10.20 -30.18 -27.26
C LEU A 559 -9.69 -31.61 -27.02
N GLU A 560 -8.69 -32.09 -27.76
CA GLU A 560 -8.07 -33.41 -27.51
C GLU A 560 -7.44 -33.53 -26.11
N ALA A 561 -7.07 -32.40 -25.49
CA ALA A 561 -6.55 -32.36 -24.12
C ALA A 561 -7.66 -32.35 -23.05
N VAL A 562 -8.93 -32.21 -23.43
CA VAL A 562 -10.07 -32.18 -22.50
C VAL A 562 -10.44 -33.61 -22.10
N THR A 563 -10.20 -33.96 -20.84
CA THR A 563 -10.39 -35.34 -20.35
C THR A 563 -11.84 -35.69 -20.02
N SER A 564 -12.69 -34.70 -19.74
CA SER A 564 -14.11 -34.91 -19.43
C SER A 564 -14.96 -34.81 -20.70
N ALA A 565 -15.69 -35.88 -21.02
CA ALA A 565 -16.59 -35.91 -22.17
C ALA A 565 -17.72 -34.86 -22.07
N ASP A 566 -18.16 -34.52 -20.86
CA ASP A 566 -19.17 -33.47 -20.67
C ASP A 566 -18.58 -32.08 -20.89
N GLU A 567 -17.34 -31.83 -20.44
CA GLU A 567 -16.65 -30.56 -20.68
C GLU A 567 -16.40 -30.34 -22.19
N ASP A 568 -15.96 -31.39 -22.89
CA ASP A 568 -15.79 -31.39 -24.35
C ASP A 568 -17.10 -31.05 -25.09
N ARG A 569 -18.20 -31.70 -24.70
CA ARG A 569 -19.53 -31.43 -25.26
C ARG A 569 -20.01 -30.00 -25.00
N ILE A 570 -19.77 -29.47 -23.81
CA ILE A 570 -20.09 -28.08 -23.47
C ILE A 570 -19.34 -27.14 -24.41
N LEU A 571 -18.02 -27.27 -24.49
CA LEU A 571 -17.16 -26.40 -25.30
C LEU A 571 -17.52 -26.49 -26.79
N THR A 572 -17.74 -27.70 -27.29
CA THR A 572 -18.18 -27.94 -28.68
C THR A 572 -19.52 -27.26 -28.98
N ARG A 573 -20.47 -27.23 -28.04
CA ARG A 573 -21.75 -26.53 -28.21
C ARG A 573 -21.61 -25.01 -28.27
N PHE A 574 -20.69 -24.42 -27.50
CA PHE A 574 -20.38 -22.99 -27.62
C PHE A 574 -19.79 -22.67 -29.01
N ILE A 575 -18.87 -23.49 -29.50
CA ILE A 575 -18.29 -23.35 -30.84
C ILE A 575 -19.39 -23.45 -31.91
N ASN A 576 -20.26 -24.46 -31.83
CA ASN A 576 -21.38 -24.66 -32.76
C ASN A 576 -22.35 -23.45 -32.78
N LEU A 577 -22.66 -22.84 -31.64
CA LEU A 577 -23.49 -21.62 -31.61
C LEU A 577 -22.83 -20.42 -32.31
N VAL A 578 -21.52 -20.25 -32.15
CA VAL A 578 -20.77 -19.20 -32.86
C VAL A 578 -20.89 -19.43 -34.38
N ASP A 579 -20.68 -20.65 -34.84
CA ASP A 579 -20.77 -20.99 -36.27
C ASP A 579 -22.20 -20.85 -36.82
N ALA A 580 -23.21 -21.20 -36.02
CA ALA A 580 -24.62 -21.09 -36.40
C ALA A 580 -25.14 -19.64 -36.35
N THR A 581 -24.40 -18.69 -35.78
CA THR A 581 -24.77 -17.27 -35.75
C THR A 581 -24.62 -16.67 -37.16
N LEU A 582 -25.62 -15.91 -37.57
CA LEU A 582 -25.71 -15.26 -38.89
C LEU A 582 -25.51 -13.75 -38.82
N ARG A 583 -26.05 -13.11 -37.78
CA ARG A 583 -26.01 -11.67 -37.54
C ARG A 583 -26.01 -11.39 -36.04
N THR A 584 -25.40 -10.28 -35.65
CA THR A 584 -25.44 -9.76 -34.28
C THR A 584 -25.38 -8.23 -34.28
N ASN A 585 -26.01 -7.62 -33.27
CA ASN A 585 -25.91 -6.17 -33.03
C ASN A 585 -24.73 -5.81 -32.09
N PHE A 586 -23.90 -6.78 -31.71
CA PHE A 586 -22.80 -6.60 -30.75
C PHE A 586 -21.82 -5.47 -31.14
N PHE A 587 -21.68 -5.13 -32.43
CA PHE A 587 -20.78 -4.05 -32.88
C PHE A 587 -21.53 -2.74 -33.20
N GLN A 588 -22.82 -2.65 -32.88
CA GLN A 588 -23.59 -1.43 -33.06
C GLN A 588 -23.43 -0.51 -31.85
N PRO A 589 -23.08 0.77 -32.05
CA PRO A 589 -23.07 1.73 -30.97
C PRO A 589 -24.50 2.03 -30.50
N ALA A 590 -24.63 2.36 -29.22
CA ALA A 590 -25.80 3.03 -28.67
C ALA A 590 -25.89 4.49 -29.17
N ALA A 591 -27.01 5.16 -28.86
CA ALA A 591 -27.26 6.52 -29.33
C ALA A 591 -26.27 7.56 -28.79
N ASP A 592 -25.68 7.31 -27.61
CA ASP A 592 -24.65 8.12 -26.96
C ASP A 592 -23.23 7.79 -27.45
N GLY A 593 -23.08 6.85 -28.39
CA GLY A 593 -21.80 6.37 -28.89
C GLY A 593 -21.16 5.26 -28.06
N GLY A 594 -21.75 4.88 -26.93
CA GLY A 594 -21.30 3.76 -26.09
C GLY A 594 -21.77 2.40 -26.59
N ASP A 595 -21.62 1.38 -25.76
CA ASP A 595 -22.14 0.03 -26.02
C ASP A 595 -23.65 -0.06 -25.71
N LYS A 596 -24.37 -0.86 -26.51
CA LYS A 596 -25.78 -1.15 -26.21
C LYS A 596 -25.89 -2.01 -24.94
N PRO A 597 -26.90 -1.76 -24.07
CA PRO A 597 -27.10 -2.55 -22.85
C PRO A 597 -27.74 -3.94 -23.12
N TYR A 598 -27.87 -4.33 -24.39
CA TYR A 598 -28.44 -5.60 -24.84
C TYR A 598 -27.74 -6.07 -26.12
N VAL A 599 -27.67 -7.39 -26.29
CA VAL A 599 -27.11 -8.05 -27.48
C VAL A 599 -28.14 -8.98 -28.11
N SER A 600 -28.12 -9.10 -29.42
CA SER A 600 -28.99 -9.98 -30.19
C SER A 600 -28.17 -10.90 -31.08
N PHE A 601 -28.59 -12.15 -31.18
CA PHE A 601 -27.99 -13.17 -32.06
C PHE A 601 -29.06 -13.77 -32.94
N LYS A 602 -28.88 -13.65 -34.27
CA LYS A 602 -29.72 -14.33 -35.25
C LYS A 602 -29.05 -15.63 -35.65
N PHE A 603 -29.68 -16.76 -35.38
CA PHE A 603 -29.14 -18.08 -35.69
C PHE A 603 -29.77 -18.71 -36.93
N ASN A 604 -28.98 -19.53 -37.62
CA ASN A 604 -29.48 -20.60 -38.46
C ASN A 604 -29.78 -21.83 -37.60
N SER A 605 -30.99 -21.94 -37.07
CA SER A 605 -31.35 -23.00 -36.10
C SER A 605 -31.20 -24.43 -36.65
N ARG A 606 -31.08 -24.60 -37.97
CA ARG A 606 -30.86 -25.92 -38.60
C ARG A 606 -29.42 -26.41 -38.44
N LEU A 607 -28.46 -25.49 -38.30
CA LEU A 607 -27.04 -25.80 -38.06
C LEU A 607 -26.70 -26.00 -36.59
N ILE A 608 -27.65 -25.77 -35.69
CA ILE A 608 -27.46 -26.00 -34.25
C ILE A 608 -27.60 -27.49 -33.96
N ASP A 609 -26.55 -28.05 -33.37
CA ASP A 609 -26.46 -29.47 -33.05
C ASP A 609 -27.42 -29.84 -31.92
N ASP A 610 -28.07 -31.01 -32.06
CA ASP A 610 -29.07 -31.55 -31.13
C ASP A 610 -30.25 -30.62 -30.79
N LEU A 611 -30.49 -29.56 -31.57
CA LEU A 611 -31.64 -28.71 -31.35
C LEU A 611 -32.95 -29.53 -31.50
N PRO A 612 -33.86 -29.52 -30.50
CA PRO A 612 -35.09 -30.29 -30.55
C PRO A 612 -35.95 -29.93 -31.76
N LYS A 613 -36.58 -30.94 -32.38
CA LYS A 613 -37.53 -30.73 -33.49
C LYS A 613 -38.84 -30.11 -32.98
N PRO A 614 -39.50 -29.26 -33.79
CA PRO A 614 -39.12 -28.78 -35.11
C PRO A 614 -38.14 -27.60 -35.00
N ARG A 615 -37.13 -27.60 -35.87
CA ARG A 615 -36.11 -26.55 -35.90
C ARG A 615 -36.61 -25.35 -36.72
N PRO A 616 -36.68 -24.14 -36.15
CA PRO A 616 -37.00 -22.93 -36.92
C PRO A 616 -36.08 -22.73 -38.12
N LEU A 617 -36.49 -21.93 -39.09
CA LEU A 617 -35.59 -21.45 -40.14
C LEU A 617 -34.59 -20.45 -39.54
N ARG A 618 -35.10 -19.51 -38.75
CA ARG A 618 -34.32 -18.50 -38.03
C ARG A 618 -34.82 -18.38 -36.59
N GLU A 619 -33.88 -18.13 -35.71
CA GLU A 619 -34.15 -17.80 -34.31
C GLU A 619 -33.35 -16.55 -33.96
N ILE A 620 -34.03 -15.51 -33.48
CA ILE A 620 -33.36 -14.33 -32.94
C ILE A 620 -33.47 -14.42 -31.42
N PHE A 621 -32.34 -14.48 -30.74
CA PHE A 621 -32.23 -14.43 -29.29
C PHE A 621 -31.76 -13.04 -28.87
N VAL A 622 -32.50 -12.37 -27.98
CA VAL A 622 -32.16 -11.06 -27.42
C VAL A 622 -31.83 -11.24 -25.94
N TYR A 623 -30.69 -10.72 -25.53
CA TYR A 623 -30.13 -10.87 -24.20
C TYR A 623 -29.79 -9.50 -23.59
N SER A 624 -30.15 -9.34 -22.32
CA SER A 624 -29.63 -8.29 -21.44
C SER A 624 -29.76 -8.76 -19.98
N PRO A 625 -29.21 -8.00 -19.02
CA PRO A 625 -29.46 -8.25 -17.60
C PRO A 625 -30.93 -8.09 -17.18
N ARG A 626 -31.74 -7.36 -17.95
CA ARG A 626 -33.15 -7.07 -17.65
C ARG A 626 -34.12 -8.00 -18.36
N VAL A 627 -33.80 -8.42 -19.59
CA VAL A 627 -34.68 -9.22 -20.46
C VAL A 627 -33.92 -10.31 -21.19
N GLU A 628 -34.56 -11.48 -21.28
CA GLU A 628 -34.25 -12.53 -22.25
C GLU A 628 -35.45 -12.73 -23.16
N GLY A 629 -35.22 -12.83 -24.47
CA GLY A 629 -36.31 -12.97 -25.44
C GLY A 629 -35.90 -13.75 -26.67
N VAL A 630 -36.90 -14.40 -27.29
CA VAL A 630 -36.73 -15.17 -28.52
C VAL A 630 -37.77 -14.81 -29.55
N HIS A 631 -37.40 -14.89 -30.83
CA HIS A 631 -38.32 -14.89 -31.95
C HIS A 631 -38.00 -16.05 -32.88
N LEU A 632 -38.93 -17.00 -32.99
CA LEU A 632 -38.82 -18.22 -33.76
C LEU A 632 -39.59 -18.08 -35.06
N ARG A 633 -38.92 -18.29 -36.20
CA ARG A 633 -39.50 -18.09 -37.53
C ARG A 633 -39.25 -19.29 -38.43
N PHE A 634 -40.30 -19.80 -39.09
CA PHE A 634 -40.23 -21.01 -39.93
C PHE A 634 -40.18 -20.76 -41.44
N GLY A 635 -40.28 -19.50 -41.88
CA GLY A 635 -39.98 -19.08 -43.26
C GLY A 635 -39.77 -17.58 -43.36
N PHE A 636 -39.37 -17.10 -44.55
CA PHE A 636 -39.03 -15.68 -44.76
C PHE A 636 -40.23 -14.74 -44.58
N VAL A 637 -41.42 -15.17 -44.98
CA VAL A 637 -42.68 -14.47 -44.74
C VAL A 637 -43.47 -15.23 -43.69
N ALA A 638 -43.47 -14.72 -42.46
CA ALA A 638 -44.13 -15.34 -41.32
C ALA A 638 -44.65 -14.28 -40.35
N ARG A 639 -45.74 -14.60 -39.64
CA ARG A 639 -46.38 -13.72 -38.67
C ARG A 639 -46.71 -14.48 -37.39
N GLY A 640 -46.60 -13.80 -36.26
CA GLY A 640 -47.16 -14.27 -35.00
C GLY A 640 -46.89 -13.34 -33.83
N GLY A 641 -47.57 -13.65 -32.71
CA GLY A 641 -47.56 -12.82 -31.51
C GLY A 641 -46.29 -12.92 -30.68
N LEU A 642 -46.02 -11.87 -29.89
CA LEU A 642 -44.97 -11.84 -28.88
C LEU A 642 -45.57 -11.99 -27.49
N ARG A 643 -45.19 -13.04 -26.75
CA ARG A 643 -45.72 -13.34 -25.42
C ARG A 643 -44.81 -12.82 -24.31
N TRP A 644 -45.39 -12.18 -23.30
CA TRP A 644 -44.70 -11.99 -22.02
C TRP A 644 -44.89 -13.27 -21.20
N SER A 645 -43.81 -14.02 -21.03
CA SER A 645 -43.80 -15.30 -20.32
C SER A 645 -43.44 -15.13 -18.84
N ASP A 646 -44.04 -15.95 -18.00
CA ASP A 646 -43.74 -16.14 -16.58
C ASP A 646 -42.82 -17.35 -16.33
N ARG A 647 -42.25 -17.94 -17.39
CA ARG A 647 -41.43 -19.17 -17.36
C ARG A 647 -39.94 -18.90 -17.69
N PRO A 648 -39.16 -18.31 -16.78
CA PRO A 648 -37.77 -17.94 -17.06
C PRO A 648 -36.89 -19.12 -17.49
N GLU A 649 -37.11 -20.32 -16.94
CA GLU A 649 -36.26 -21.49 -17.22
C GLU A 649 -36.50 -22.14 -18.59
N ASP A 650 -37.69 -21.98 -19.20
CA ASP A 650 -38.04 -22.71 -20.43
C ASP A 650 -39.02 -21.97 -21.37
N PHE A 651 -39.07 -20.63 -21.31
CA PHE A 651 -39.96 -19.83 -22.17
C PHE A 651 -39.77 -20.13 -23.65
N ARG A 652 -38.55 -20.47 -24.12
CA ARG A 652 -38.36 -20.86 -25.53
C ARG A 652 -39.18 -22.10 -25.90
N THR A 653 -39.28 -23.08 -25.01
CA THR A 653 -40.11 -24.29 -25.21
C THR A 653 -41.59 -23.93 -25.26
N GLU A 654 -42.04 -23.02 -24.40
CA GLU A 654 -43.39 -22.45 -24.46
C GLU A 654 -43.66 -21.79 -25.82
N ILE A 655 -42.77 -20.89 -26.26
CA ILE A 655 -42.89 -20.19 -27.54
C ILE A 655 -42.90 -21.18 -28.70
N LEU A 656 -42.03 -22.19 -28.71
CA LEU A 656 -41.99 -23.22 -29.73
C LEU A 656 -43.31 -24.02 -29.79
N GLY A 657 -43.90 -24.34 -28.63
CA GLY A 657 -45.22 -24.96 -28.54
C GLY A 657 -46.32 -24.09 -29.17
N LEU A 658 -46.27 -22.78 -28.94
CA LEU A 658 -47.22 -21.82 -29.53
C LEU A 658 -47.06 -21.68 -31.05
N VAL A 659 -45.82 -21.71 -31.57
CA VAL A 659 -45.61 -21.71 -33.04
C VAL A 659 -46.23 -22.95 -33.67
N LYS A 660 -46.08 -24.13 -33.06
CA LYS A 660 -46.67 -25.38 -33.57
C LYS A 660 -48.19 -25.27 -33.68
N ALA A 661 -48.85 -24.77 -32.65
CA ALA A 661 -50.29 -24.53 -32.66
C ALA A 661 -50.69 -23.52 -33.75
N GLN A 662 -49.89 -22.46 -33.91
CA GLN A 662 -50.13 -21.43 -34.93
C GLN A 662 -49.96 -21.96 -36.37
N GLN A 663 -49.01 -22.88 -36.61
CA GLN A 663 -48.81 -23.48 -37.93
C GLN A 663 -50.01 -24.31 -38.38
N VAL A 664 -50.63 -25.06 -37.45
CA VAL A 664 -51.88 -25.78 -37.73
C VAL A 664 -53.02 -24.80 -38.02
N LYS A 665 -53.07 -23.67 -37.31
CA LYS A 665 -54.10 -22.63 -37.49
C LYS A 665 -53.94 -21.83 -38.80
N ASN A 666 -52.71 -21.56 -39.23
CA ASN A 666 -52.39 -20.70 -40.38
C ASN A 666 -52.37 -21.44 -41.72
N ALA A 667 -52.55 -22.76 -41.76
CA ALA A 667 -52.45 -23.59 -42.97
C ALA A 667 -53.35 -23.12 -44.14
N VAL A 668 -54.34 -22.26 -43.88
CA VAL A 668 -55.28 -21.71 -44.87
C VAL A 668 -54.97 -20.24 -45.26
N ILE A 669 -54.09 -19.49 -44.55
CA ILE A 669 -53.91 -18.03 -44.73
C ILE A 669 -52.46 -17.60 -45.07
N VAL A 670 -51.44 -18.16 -44.42
CA VAL A 670 -50.01 -17.87 -44.70
C VAL A 670 -49.23 -19.18 -44.61
N PRO A 671 -48.27 -19.50 -45.51
CA PRO A 671 -47.70 -20.85 -45.60
C PRO A 671 -47.02 -21.36 -44.33
N VAL A 672 -46.47 -20.46 -43.51
CA VAL A 672 -45.70 -20.77 -42.30
C VAL A 672 -45.84 -19.67 -41.24
N GLY A 673 -45.69 -20.02 -39.95
CA GLY A 673 -45.86 -19.11 -38.81
C GLY A 673 -44.56 -18.66 -38.14
N SER A 674 -44.64 -17.59 -37.35
CA SER A 674 -43.63 -17.20 -36.35
C SER A 674 -44.26 -17.05 -34.97
N LYS A 675 -43.43 -16.94 -33.94
CA LYS A 675 -43.83 -16.56 -32.59
C LYS A 675 -42.62 -16.04 -31.85
N GLY A 676 -42.81 -15.11 -30.94
CA GLY A 676 -41.75 -14.75 -30.01
C GLY A 676 -42.28 -14.62 -28.60
N GLY A 677 -41.36 -14.33 -27.70
CA GLY A 677 -41.69 -14.00 -26.33
C GLY A 677 -40.46 -13.64 -25.53
N PHE A 678 -40.70 -13.10 -24.34
CA PHE A 678 -39.65 -12.64 -23.44
C PHE A 678 -40.03 -12.85 -21.98
N VAL A 679 -39.00 -12.82 -21.14
CA VAL A 679 -39.09 -12.86 -19.68
C VAL A 679 -38.38 -11.65 -19.10
N VAL A 680 -38.95 -11.08 -18.04
CA VAL A 680 -38.32 -10.01 -17.26
C VAL A 680 -37.48 -10.67 -16.17
N LYS A 681 -36.17 -10.41 -16.14
CA LYS A 681 -35.22 -11.05 -15.23
C LYS A 681 -35.13 -10.38 -13.87
N ARG A 682 -35.29 -9.06 -13.84
CA ARG A 682 -35.16 -8.22 -12.63
C ARG A 682 -36.41 -7.34 -12.46
N PRO A 683 -37.57 -7.94 -12.14
CA PRO A 683 -38.76 -7.14 -11.86
C PRO A 683 -38.51 -6.25 -10.62
N PRO A 684 -39.00 -5.01 -10.61
CA PRO A 684 -38.83 -4.11 -9.47
C PRO A 684 -39.53 -4.69 -8.23
N THR A 685 -38.87 -4.59 -7.08
CA THR A 685 -39.40 -5.03 -5.78
C THR A 685 -40.32 -4.00 -5.13
N ASP A 686 -40.14 -2.73 -5.48
CA ASP A 686 -40.87 -1.58 -4.95
C ASP A 686 -41.64 -0.85 -6.07
N GLY A 687 -42.61 0.00 -5.71
CA GLY A 687 -43.42 0.76 -6.68
C GLY A 687 -44.62 0.01 -7.27
N GLY A 688 -44.87 -1.22 -6.80
CA GLY A 688 -46.11 -1.96 -7.06
C GLY A 688 -46.35 -2.31 -8.54
N ARG A 689 -47.64 -2.40 -8.92
CA ARG A 689 -48.06 -2.86 -10.26
C ARG A 689 -47.56 -1.94 -11.38
N ASP A 690 -47.52 -0.64 -11.15
CA ASP A 690 -47.16 0.33 -12.17
C ASP A 690 -45.67 0.23 -12.51
N ALA A 691 -44.80 0.10 -11.50
CA ALA A 691 -43.37 -0.14 -11.71
C ALA A 691 -43.12 -1.47 -12.45
N PHE A 692 -43.82 -2.54 -12.06
CA PHE A 692 -43.72 -3.85 -12.74
C PHE A 692 -44.15 -3.77 -14.21
N MET A 693 -45.24 -3.04 -14.49
CA MET A 693 -45.73 -2.85 -15.86
C MET A 693 -44.78 -2.00 -16.70
N ALA A 694 -44.22 -0.94 -16.12
CA ALA A 694 -43.22 -0.09 -16.78
C ALA A 694 -41.95 -0.87 -17.15
N GLU A 695 -41.46 -1.73 -16.24
CA GLU A 695 -40.32 -2.62 -16.51
C GLU A 695 -40.63 -3.59 -17.64
N GLY A 696 -41.82 -4.19 -17.64
CA GLY A 696 -42.28 -5.07 -18.71
C GLY A 696 -42.33 -4.37 -20.07
N ILE A 697 -42.79 -3.12 -20.11
CA ILE A 697 -42.84 -2.31 -21.33
C ILE A 697 -41.42 -2.01 -21.84
N GLU A 698 -40.47 -1.63 -20.97
CA GLU A 698 -39.09 -1.36 -21.40
C GLU A 698 -38.36 -2.64 -21.83
N CYS A 699 -38.60 -3.77 -21.17
CA CYS A 699 -38.13 -5.09 -21.61
C CYS A 699 -38.71 -5.46 -22.99
N TYR A 700 -40.00 -5.21 -23.21
CA TYR A 700 -40.64 -5.43 -24.50
C TYR A 700 -40.04 -4.54 -25.60
N LYS A 701 -39.87 -3.25 -25.35
CA LYS A 701 -39.20 -2.34 -26.30
C LYS A 701 -37.79 -2.82 -26.62
N THR A 702 -37.05 -3.27 -25.61
CA THR A 702 -35.68 -3.82 -25.80
C THR A 702 -35.68 -5.06 -26.68
N LEU A 703 -36.65 -5.97 -26.51
CA LEU A 703 -36.86 -7.09 -27.44
C LEU A 703 -37.06 -6.57 -28.88
N ILE A 704 -38.00 -5.64 -29.11
CA ILE A 704 -38.27 -5.10 -30.45
C ILE A 704 -37.03 -4.45 -31.07
N ARG A 705 -36.33 -3.61 -30.30
CA ARG A 705 -35.06 -2.97 -30.71
C ARG A 705 -34.04 -4.04 -31.13
N GLY A 706 -33.87 -5.09 -30.33
CA GLY A 706 -32.97 -6.21 -30.63
C GLY A 706 -33.35 -6.98 -31.90
N LEU A 707 -34.65 -7.20 -32.15
CA LEU A 707 -35.12 -7.82 -33.40
C LEU A 707 -34.82 -6.93 -34.62
N LEU A 708 -35.11 -5.63 -34.53
CA LEU A 708 -34.90 -4.68 -35.62
C LEU A 708 -33.41 -4.43 -35.89
N ASP A 709 -32.56 -4.45 -34.87
CA ASP A 709 -31.11 -4.25 -35.00
C ASP A 709 -30.46 -5.27 -35.95
N VAL A 710 -31.04 -6.47 -36.12
CA VAL A 710 -30.49 -7.54 -36.97
C VAL A 710 -31.36 -7.87 -38.19
N THR A 711 -32.38 -7.07 -38.45
CA THR A 711 -33.31 -7.24 -39.58
C THR A 711 -33.01 -6.21 -40.67
N ASP A 712 -33.11 -6.60 -41.94
CA ASP A 712 -32.95 -5.62 -43.03
C ASP A 712 -34.17 -4.69 -43.10
N ASN A 713 -34.01 -3.54 -43.75
CA ASN A 713 -35.10 -2.59 -44.00
C ASN A 713 -35.36 -2.43 -45.50
N LEU A 714 -36.48 -1.79 -45.89
CA LEU A 714 -36.78 -1.44 -47.28
C LEU A 714 -36.86 0.07 -47.47
N LYS A 715 -36.22 0.57 -48.53
CA LYS A 715 -36.44 1.92 -49.04
C LYS A 715 -37.01 1.81 -50.45
N GLY A 716 -38.34 1.84 -50.54
CA GLY A 716 -39.05 1.41 -51.75
C GLY A 716 -38.85 -0.09 -51.98
N THR A 717 -38.28 -0.49 -53.11
CA THR A 717 -37.96 -1.89 -53.41
C THR A 717 -36.52 -2.29 -53.06
N ARG A 718 -35.69 -1.33 -52.61
CA ARG A 718 -34.28 -1.57 -52.28
C ARG A 718 -34.13 -2.05 -50.85
N VAL A 719 -33.44 -3.17 -50.66
CA VAL A 719 -33.04 -3.67 -49.34
C VAL A 719 -31.91 -2.80 -48.77
N VAL A 720 -32.08 -2.38 -47.52
CA VAL A 720 -31.12 -1.59 -46.74
C VAL A 720 -30.68 -2.44 -45.54
N PRO A 721 -29.42 -2.88 -45.49
CA PRO A 721 -28.94 -3.69 -44.38
C PRO A 721 -28.82 -2.89 -43.08
N PRO A 722 -28.91 -3.55 -41.90
CA PRO A 722 -28.68 -2.90 -40.62
C PRO A 722 -27.24 -2.39 -40.53
N LYS A 723 -27.06 -1.22 -39.89
CA LYS A 723 -25.74 -0.59 -39.71
C LYS A 723 -24.86 -1.44 -38.80
N SER A 724 -23.57 -1.50 -39.09
CA SER A 724 -22.57 -2.20 -38.28
C SER A 724 -22.92 -3.67 -37.97
N VAL A 725 -23.54 -4.37 -38.93
CA VAL A 725 -23.83 -5.82 -38.87
C VAL A 725 -23.21 -6.52 -40.06
N TYR A 726 -22.41 -7.55 -39.79
CA TYR A 726 -21.94 -8.46 -40.82
C TYR A 726 -23.03 -9.51 -41.09
N ARG A 727 -23.29 -9.79 -42.36
CA ARG A 727 -24.40 -10.66 -42.79
C ARG A 727 -23.86 -11.94 -43.42
N TRP A 728 -24.11 -13.09 -42.77
CA TRP A 728 -23.83 -14.42 -43.32
C TRP A 728 -25.01 -15.04 -44.09
N ASP A 729 -26.14 -14.35 -44.16
CA ASP A 729 -27.36 -14.77 -44.85
C ASP A 729 -27.84 -13.74 -45.89
N ASP A 730 -28.78 -14.20 -46.72
CA ASP A 730 -29.45 -13.40 -47.74
C ASP A 730 -30.29 -12.25 -47.16
N ASP A 731 -30.86 -11.44 -48.05
CA ASP A 731 -31.75 -10.35 -47.67
C ASP A 731 -32.96 -10.86 -46.88
N ASP A 732 -33.22 -10.21 -45.76
CA ASP A 732 -34.26 -10.58 -44.80
C ASP A 732 -34.97 -9.33 -44.24
N PRO A 733 -35.72 -8.58 -45.07
CA PRO A 733 -36.36 -7.33 -44.67
C PRO A 733 -37.72 -7.49 -43.98
N TYR A 734 -38.28 -8.70 -43.96
CA TYR A 734 -39.65 -8.94 -43.51
C TYR A 734 -39.67 -9.45 -42.07
N LEU A 735 -40.15 -8.59 -41.16
CA LEU A 735 -40.41 -8.92 -39.76
C LEU A 735 -41.73 -8.27 -39.33
N VAL A 736 -42.72 -9.10 -38.97
CA VAL A 736 -44.03 -8.64 -38.47
C VAL A 736 -44.32 -9.32 -37.15
N VAL A 737 -44.79 -8.55 -36.18
CA VAL A 737 -45.16 -9.03 -34.86
C VAL A 737 -46.66 -8.84 -34.61
N ALA A 738 -47.18 -9.45 -33.56
CA ALA A 738 -48.56 -9.26 -33.12
C ALA A 738 -48.66 -9.30 -31.59
N ALA A 739 -49.81 -8.86 -31.08
CA ALA A 739 -50.13 -9.01 -29.66
C ALA A 739 -50.34 -10.49 -29.28
N ASP A 740 -49.99 -10.84 -28.03
CA ASP A 740 -50.30 -12.13 -27.39
C ASP A 740 -50.64 -11.92 -25.90
N LYS A 741 -50.71 -13.00 -25.12
CA LYS A 741 -50.86 -12.96 -23.67
C LYS A 741 -49.75 -12.11 -23.05
N GLY A 742 -50.15 -11.19 -22.17
CA GLY A 742 -49.25 -10.26 -21.48
C GLY A 742 -48.79 -9.06 -22.30
N THR A 743 -49.09 -9.01 -23.60
CA THR A 743 -48.73 -7.91 -24.52
C THR A 743 -49.93 -7.38 -25.30
N ALA A 744 -51.15 -7.68 -24.85
CA ALA A 744 -52.39 -7.41 -25.57
C ALA A 744 -52.56 -5.95 -26.01
N THR A 745 -52.02 -5.00 -25.24
CA THR A 745 -52.08 -3.55 -25.50
C THR A 745 -50.76 -2.98 -26.02
N PHE A 746 -49.78 -3.83 -26.36
CA PHE A 746 -48.42 -3.37 -26.69
C PHE A 746 -48.18 -3.16 -28.18
N SER A 747 -49.15 -3.44 -29.04
CA SER A 747 -49.01 -3.27 -30.50
C SER A 747 -48.59 -1.85 -30.88
N ASP A 748 -49.23 -0.82 -30.29
CA ASP A 748 -48.87 0.58 -30.55
C ASP A 748 -47.45 0.92 -30.05
N ILE A 749 -46.98 0.26 -28.99
CA ILE A 749 -45.61 0.42 -28.48
C ILE A 749 -44.61 -0.14 -29.50
N ALA A 750 -44.85 -1.34 -30.04
CA ALA A 750 -43.99 -1.92 -31.08
C ALA A 750 -44.00 -1.11 -32.38
N ASN A 751 -45.16 -0.58 -32.78
CA ASN A 751 -45.28 0.33 -33.92
C ASN A 751 -44.50 1.63 -33.69
N GLY A 752 -44.56 2.19 -32.48
CA GLY A 752 -43.73 3.33 -32.08
C GLY A 752 -42.23 3.07 -32.28
N VAL A 753 -41.74 1.95 -31.75
CA VAL A 753 -40.32 1.56 -31.90
C VAL A 753 -39.96 1.33 -33.38
N SER A 754 -40.84 0.71 -34.17
CA SER A 754 -40.65 0.52 -35.61
C SER A 754 -40.50 1.85 -36.36
N MET A 755 -41.32 2.86 -36.03
CA MET A 755 -41.23 4.20 -36.59
C MET A 755 -39.94 4.92 -36.18
N ASP A 756 -39.51 4.82 -34.92
CA ASP A 756 -38.24 5.39 -34.45
C ASP A 756 -37.04 4.80 -35.21
N TYR A 757 -37.12 3.51 -35.58
CA TYR A 757 -36.13 2.83 -36.41
C TYR A 757 -36.24 3.16 -37.91
N GLY A 758 -37.29 3.86 -38.32
CA GLY A 758 -37.62 4.11 -39.72
C GLY A 758 -37.87 2.81 -40.50
N HIS A 759 -38.37 1.76 -39.83
CA HIS A 759 -38.66 0.48 -40.48
C HIS A 759 -39.82 0.63 -41.46
N TRP A 760 -39.73 -0.02 -42.63
CA TRP A 760 -40.63 0.20 -43.76
C TRP A 760 -42.10 -0.15 -43.49
N LEU A 761 -42.36 -1.04 -42.54
CA LEU A 761 -43.72 -1.37 -42.10
C LEU A 761 -44.33 -0.29 -41.20
N GLY A 762 -43.52 0.58 -40.59
CA GLY A 762 -44.01 1.70 -39.77
C GLY A 762 -45.03 1.27 -38.72
N ASP A 763 -46.24 1.80 -38.81
CA ASP A 763 -47.42 1.54 -37.98
C ASP A 763 -48.13 0.20 -38.29
N ALA A 764 -47.72 -0.50 -39.33
CA ALA A 764 -48.17 -1.85 -39.67
C ALA A 764 -47.20 -2.95 -39.20
N PHE A 765 -46.12 -2.62 -38.49
CA PHE A 765 -45.15 -3.59 -37.99
C PHE A 765 -45.75 -4.59 -36.99
N ALA A 766 -46.60 -4.10 -36.10
CA ALA A 766 -47.35 -4.87 -35.13
C ALA A 766 -48.85 -4.82 -35.43
N SER A 767 -49.44 -5.99 -35.69
CA SER A 767 -50.87 -6.09 -35.93
C SER A 767 -51.69 -6.05 -34.63
N GLY A 768 -52.86 -5.38 -34.66
CA GLY A 768 -53.77 -5.26 -33.51
C GLY A 768 -53.48 -4.05 -32.62
N GLY A 769 -52.99 -2.95 -33.20
CA GLY A 769 -52.89 -1.64 -32.56
C GLY A 769 -54.11 -0.76 -32.84
N SER A 770 -54.00 0.52 -32.47
CA SER A 770 -55.02 1.56 -32.69
C SER A 770 -55.33 1.82 -34.16
N VAL A 771 -54.40 1.48 -35.07
CA VAL A 771 -54.55 1.55 -36.52
C VAL A 771 -54.76 0.14 -37.08
N GLY A 772 -55.92 -0.13 -37.70
CA GLY A 772 -56.29 -1.42 -38.29
C GLY A 772 -57.42 -2.15 -37.56
N TYR A 773 -57.60 -3.46 -37.82
CA TYR A 773 -58.66 -4.28 -37.22
C TYR A 773 -58.28 -4.81 -35.83
N ASP A 774 -59.00 -4.37 -34.78
CA ASP A 774 -58.90 -4.97 -33.45
C ASP A 774 -59.62 -6.33 -33.41
N HIS A 775 -58.84 -7.41 -33.53
CA HIS A 775 -59.37 -8.78 -33.51
C HIS A 775 -60.15 -9.13 -32.23
N LYS A 776 -59.81 -8.51 -31.09
CA LYS A 776 -60.45 -8.78 -29.80
C LYS A 776 -61.66 -7.87 -29.60
N GLY A 777 -61.51 -6.57 -29.83
CA GLY A 777 -62.61 -5.59 -29.77
C GLY A 777 -63.73 -5.89 -30.77
N MET A 778 -63.40 -6.38 -31.96
CA MET A 778 -64.39 -6.76 -32.99
C MET A 778 -64.89 -8.20 -32.87
N GLY A 779 -64.33 -8.99 -31.95
CA GLY A 779 -64.70 -10.39 -31.69
C GLY A 779 -64.40 -11.34 -32.86
N ILE A 780 -63.42 -11.04 -33.70
CA ILE A 780 -63.16 -11.78 -34.96
C ILE A 780 -62.88 -13.26 -34.68
N THR A 781 -62.03 -13.55 -33.71
CA THR A 781 -61.66 -14.94 -33.34
C THR A 781 -62.81 -15.72 -32.69
N ALA A 782 -63.80 -15.04 -32.10
CA ALA A 782 -64.96 -15.69 -31.49
C ALA A 782 -66.10 -15.89 -32.50
N LYS A 783 -66.16 -15.08 -33.56
CA LYS A 783 -67.16 -15.16 -34.63
C LYS A 783 -66.85 -16.21 -35.68
N GLY A 784 -65.57 -16.44 -35.96
CA GLY A 784 -65.10 -17.55 -36.80
C GLY A 784 -64.91 -18.79 -35.96
#